data_AF-A0A969T4J7-F1
#
_entry.id   AF-A0A969T4J7-F1
#
_cell.length_a   1.000
_cell.length_b   1.000
_cell.length_c   1.000
_cell.angle_alpha   90.00
_cell.angle_beta   90.00
_cell.angle_gamma   90.00
#
_symmetry.space_group_name_H-M   'P 1'
#
loop_
_entity.id
_entity.type
_entity.pdbx_description
1 polymer ?
#
loop_
_entity_poly.entity_id
_entity_poly.type
_entity_poly.pdbx_seq_one_letter_code
_entity_poly.pdbx_strand_id
1 'polypeptide(L)'
;MKKLLLIFCCIFPLSIFAQQISRNEAEIVAKNFYLEKHLLVKKEKLGNISFKKEQISLKSEQLKLLYVFNNEINNGFVIVSGNKTTYPVLAYSLDDNFNEAEIPPVVNEWLDIYKKQIESLGKLKTSGNSKTKAAWDKYADPKFAEKISSAGLKSLKADVAPLLSTTWNQGVYYNALCPETATGGSGGHVWTGCVATAQGQIMKYYNYPDHGVGEHSYTHSVYGEQSANFGATTYNWSSMPASLSSHNINIATLLYHCGVSVNMNYSPSGSGASGSAPKNSLINYFKYSSNMLYTSKGNYTEEDWKNLLKSEIDAGRPMYYVGTGSGGHAFNCDGYQGDDYFHFNWGWGGSYNGYFYLDDLTPGGSNFTNSQAALVGAVPETMETDLDSTSAIVLTCGVTYNGTTNDGENIINIYNGTYWQSTGKEKVHKITTTYPGRISATISNLNGENLDVFILKYADRNCSLASGDSVATADDTEPGTFYIIVDGRYGAEGTYSLNVSCPDNQADLIVENAKVNPMYVVSGAQLKVDALVRNIGNSSAPSNTLNFYVSNDPGLSGDDVLIGNTTVGTLNSQSDVAISEILSLPAMSGGTKYLILKIDANDEVAETDELLNTTSAAFQVPGAGTMNCLSAVSLQNGVWFNGNTSTNGEANISDYSWFFDLDNKEVIHEFTPEYSGLAKLTFTEVLEGDLNLILLSGCNENACINSFALYHGMGDTLQREFYVAGGITYYLVADGNNQNGNSEGAYSLKVEFPNECPMPVISGSSPDKCIGDGNVYLYTDWEYSNFQWFKDGSSVNGQTNSSFSADENGLYTVKVVENGCTGESDGVQVTYSEKPSASSISALSATEFCKGSNVTLELSTGAGYTYQWTKNNNNIDGANALTFDAFESGTYKVKVTNESCTIETNAIDVTVNHSAYKPGEALSINTDSLITCWQFDSWGTDESGYGNYAGIMGASQCKDRNDNYSAFRFDGIENYIYSSKQFEHPDTFTIAVWFKTSTGGPILGFDSEHLNNSSTEYGRCIYLDDSGKLRFGVDNGSKNTLVSTSTYNDDSWHLAVASLSPAGMKLYIDGQLKKGFDHSYQWLIHYRILESRDWSS
;
A
#
# COMPACT_ATOMS: atom_id res chain seq x y z
N MET A 1 56.57 -5.68 -61.86
CA MET A 1 56.36 -6.71 -60.83
C MET A 1 55.16 -6.31 -59.98
N LYS A 2 54.00 -6.91 -60.24
CA LYS A 2 52.74 -6.59 -59.58
C LYS A 2 52.75 -7.19 -58.16
N LYS A 3 52.63 -6.36 -57.13
CA LYS A 3 52.50 -6.78 -55.72
C LYS A 3 51.08 -7.32 -55.50
N LEU A 4 50.99 -8.61 -55.22
CA LEU A 4 49.80 -9.27 -54.68
C LEU A 4 49.66 -8.85 -53.21
N LEU A 5 48.55 -8.22 -52.85
CA LEU A 5 48.14 -7.97 -51.48
C LEU A 5 47.53 -9.28 -50.93
N LEU A 6 48.25 -9.98 -50.06
CA LEU A 6 47.71 -11.10 -49.29
C LEU A 6 47.02 -10.55 -48.05
N ILE A 7 45.68 -10.54 -48.06
CA ILE A 7 44.85 -10.31 -46.87
C ILE A 7 44.90 -11.61 -46.06
N PHE A 8 45.67 -11.61 -44.97
CA PHE A 8 45.60 -12.66 -43.95
C PHE A 8 44.55 -12.22 -42.91
N CYS A 9 43.35 -12.78 -43.04
CA CYS A 9 42.27 -12.65 -42.08
C CYS A 9 42.70 -13.33 -40.77
N CYS A 10 43.23 -12.56 -39.82
CA CYS A 10 43.39 -13.01 -38.43
C CYS A 10 42.01 -13.01 -37.78
N ILE A 11 41.34 -14.18 -37.81
CA ILE A 11 40.23 -14.49 -36.91
C ILE A 11 40.82 -14.52 -35.49
N PHE A 12 40.76 -13.39 -34.79
CA PHE A 12 40.81 -13.42 -33.33
C PHE A 12 39.50 -14.06 -32.87
N PRO A 13 39.53 -15.14 -32.07
CA PRO A 13 38.34 -15.54 -31.35
C PRO A 13 38.07 -14.43 -30.33
N LEU A 14 37.08 -13.59 -30.62
CA LEU A 14 36.40 -12.77 -29.62
C LEU A 14 35.81 -13.74 -28.58
N SER A 15 36.63 -14.10 -27.59
CA SER A 15 36.16 -14.73 -26.38
C SER A 15 35.44 -13.66 -25.58
N ILE A 16 34.18 -13.45 -25.90
CA ILE A 16 33.25 -12.64 -25.11
C ILE A 16 32.94 -13.48 -23.86
N PHE A 17 33.79 -13.35 -22.83
CA PHE A 17 33.50 -13.87 -21.49
C PHE A 17 32.46 -12.97 -20.81
N ALA A 18 31.54 -13.61 -20.08
CA ALA A 18 30.41 -13.02 -19.35
C ALA A 18 30.80 -11.96 -18.29
N GLN A 19 29.82 -11.21 -17.78
CA GLN A 19 29.86 -10.09 -16.81
C GLN A 19 30.41 -10.46 -15.40
N GLN A 20 31.54 -11.13 -15.31
CA GLN A 20 32.18 -11.49 -14.04
C GLN A 20 32.93 -10.30 -13.43
N ILE A 21 32.80 -10.07 -12.12
CA ILE A 21 33.46 -8.94 -11.44
C ILE A 21 34.85 -9.30 -10.91
N SER A 22 35.71 -8.29 -10.84
CA SER A 22 37.06 -8.44 -10.27
C SER A 22 37.04 -8.44 -8.73
N ARG A 23 38.08 -9.00 -8.10
CA ARG A 23 38.27 -8.92 -6.63
C ARG A 23 38.23 -7.47 -6.13
N ASN A 24 38.92 -6.56 -6.82
CA ASN A 24 39.01 -5.18 -6.39
C ASN A 24 37.64 -4.48 -6.46
N GLU A 25 36.85 -4.80 -7.47
CA GLU A 25 35.49 -4.29 -7.61
C GLU A 25 34.56 -4.84 -6.52
N ALA A 26 34.66 -6.15 -6.21
CA ALA A 26 33.93 -6.76 -5.11
C ALA A 26 34.29 -6.13 -3.76
N GLU A 27 35.57 -5.84 -3.56
CA GLU A 27 36.09 -5.21 -2.34
C GLU A 27 35.60 -3.75 -2.20
N ILE A 28 35.52 -2.99 -3.30
CA ILE A 28 34.96 -1.62 -3.31
C ILE A 28 33.47 -1.67 -2.93
N VAL A 29 32.71 -2.57 -3.54
CA VAL A 29 31.28 -2.77 -3.24
C VAL A 29 31.07 -3.12 -1.76
N ALA A 30 31.84 -4.09 -1.25
CA ALA A 30 31.76 -4.47 0.16
C ALA A 30 32.10 -3.30 1.09
N LYS A 31 33.13 -2.50 0.76
CA LYS A 31 33.53 -1.35 1.59
C LYS A 31 32.46 -0.29 1.61
N ASN A 32 31.96 0.11 0.44
CA ASN A 32 30.97 1.16 0.31
C ASN A 32 29.65 0.79 0.98
N PHE A 33 29.19 -0.44 0.78
CA PHE A 33 28.00 -0.96 1.44
C PHE A 33 28.17 -1.00 2.97
N TYR A 34 29.29 -1.53 3.47
CA TYR A 34 29.55 -1.59 4.90
C TYR A 34 29.65 -0.20 5.53
N LEU A 35 30.33 0.77 4.89
CA LEU A 35 30.44 2.14 5.38
C LEU A 35 29.08 2.85 5.45
N GLU A 36 28.24 2.67 4.42
CA GLU A 36 26.88 3.19 4.43
C GLU A 36 26.06 2.58 5.57
N LYS A 37 26.02 1.25 5.66
CA LYS A 37 25.23 0.56 6.67
C LYS A 37 25.75 0.81 8.07
N HIS A 38 27.06 0.92 8.28
CA HIS A 38 27.60 1.27 9.59
C HIS A 38 27.24 2.71 9.98
N LEU A 39 27.33 3.67 9.05
CA LEU A 39 26.92 5.05 9.32
C LEU A 39 25.43 5.16 9.67
N LEU A 40 24.58 4.45 8.93
CA LEU A 40 23.13 4.43 9.18
C LEU A 40 22.79 3.76 10.52
N VAL A 41 23.34 2.57 10.77
CA VAL A 41 22.92 1.70 11.88
C VAL A 41 23.61 2.05 13.19
N LYS A 42 24.92 2.30 13.17
CA LYS A 42 25.69 2.62 14.38
C LYS A 42 25.77 4.13 14.63
N LYS A 43 25.21 4.96 13.73
CA LYS A 43 25.24 6.44 13.78
C LYS A 43 26.66 7.00 13.92
N GLU A 44 27.66 6.25 13.47
CA GLU A 44 29.08 6.55 13.60
C GLU A 44 29.74 6.58 12.22
N LYS A 45 30.50 7.64 11.93
CA LYS A 45 31.28 7.70 10.70
C LYS A 45 32.60 6.95 10.88
N LEU A 46 32.71 5.79 10.24
CA LEU A 46 33.98 5.08 10.15
C LEU A 46 34.94 5.72 9.15
N GLY A 47 36.23 5.63 9.48
CA GLY A 47 37.32 5.91 8.55
C GLY A 47 37.49 4.81 7.49
N ASN A 48 38.63 4.79 6.81
CA ASN A 48 38.91 3.79 5.78
C ASN A 48 38.98 2.38 6.43
N ILE A 49 38.09 1.47 6.04
CA ILE A 49 38.07 0.09 6.55
C ILE A 49 38.89 -0.85 5.66
N SER A 50 39.54 -1.84 6.28
CA SER A 50 40.23 -2.93 5.59
C SER A 50 39.56 -4.28 5.86
N PHE A 51 39.48 -5.10 4.80
CA PHE A 51 39.06 -6.49 4.92
C PHE A 51 40.27 -7.40 4.95
N LYS A 52 40.15 -8.58 5.58
CA LYS A 52 41.23 -9.57 5.65
C LYS A 52 41.84 -9.86 4.27
N LYS A 53 43.18 -9.97 4.24
CA LYS A 53 43.95 -10.23 3.01
C LYS A 53 43.65 -11.60 2.39
N GLU A 54 43.28 -12.58 3.22
CA GLU A 54 42.76 -13.88 2.79
C GLU A 54 41.27 -13.76 2.46
N GLN A 55 41.01 -13.74 1.16
CA GLN A 55 39.67 -13.75 0.59
C GLN A 55 39.24 -15.20 0.37
N ILE A 56 37.99 -15.49 0.68
CA ILE A 56 37.36 -16.76 0.35
C ILE A 56 36.68 -16.58 -1.01
N SER A 57 37.18 -17.29 -2.02
CA SER A 57 36.48 -17.44 -3.30
C SER A 57 35.92 -18.85 -3.36
N LEU A 58 34.61 -19.00 -3.34
CA LEU A 58 33.99 -20.29 -3.54
C LEU A 58 33.90 -20.56 -5.05
N LYS A 59 34.51 -21.66 -5.51
CA LYS A 59 34.68 -21.99 -6.93
C LYS A 59 33.84 -23.20 -7.34
N SER A 60 33.39 -23.19 -8.59
CA SER A 60 33.01 -24.36 -9.38
C SER A 60 34.02 -24.44 -10.53
N GLU A 61 34.74 -25.57 -10.65
CA GLU A 61 35.84 -26.03 -11.55
C GLU A 61 36.69 -25.05 -12.41
N GLN A 62 36.30 -23.80 -12.68
CA GLN A 62 37.11 -22.73 -13.29
C GLN A 62 36.62 -21.27 -13.03
N LEU A 63 35.52 -21.02 -12.30
CA LEU A 63 34.92 -19.68 -12.10
C LEU A 63 34.82 -19.26 -10.62
N LYS A 64 35.06 -17.97 -10.33
CA LYS A 64 34.82 -17.35 -9.01
C LYS A 64 33.39 -16.80 -8.96
N LEU A 65 32.55 -17.34 -8.07
CA LEU A 65 31.12 -17.05 -8.04
C LEU A 65 30.69 -16.12 -6.89
N LEU A 66 31.44 -16.11 -5.78
CA LEU A 66 31.16 -15.34 -4.57
C LEU A 66 32.45 -14.80 -3.95
N TYR A 67 32.36 -13.65 -3.28
CA TYR A 67 33.44 -13.01 -2.53
C TYR A 67 32.99 -12.75 -1.09
N VAL A 68 33.66 -13.32 -0.09
CA VAL A 68 33.39 -13.02 1.33
C VAL A 68 34.47 -12.12 1.90
N PHE A 69 34.07 -11.05 2.58
CA PHE A 69 34.94 -10.05 3.18
C PHE A 69 34.65 -9.90 4.67
N ASN A 70 35.59 -10.30 5.53
CA ASN A 70 35.53 -10.08 6.98
C ASN A 70 36.24 -8.78 7.35
N ASN A 71 35.60 -7.94 8.19
CA ASN A 71 36.18 -6.70 8.69
C ASN A 71 37.16 -6.98 9.83
N GLU A 72 38.40 -6.49 9.71
CA GLU A 72 39.46 -6.74 10.69
C GLU A 72 39.32 -5.92 11.97
N ILE A 73 38.57 -4.81 11.95
CA ILE A 73 38.60 -3.80 13.02
C ILE A 73 37.32 -3.81 13.86
N ASN A 74 36.15 -3.89 13.24
CA ASN A 74 34.85 -3.70 13.92
C ASN A 74 33.96 -4.96 13.96
N ASN A 75 34.50 -6.12 13.59
CA ASN A 75 33.73 -7.33 13.28
C ASN A 75 32.68 -7.08 12.17
N GLY A 76 32.00 -8.14 11.73
CA GLY A 76 31.07 -8.07 10.60
C GLY A 76 31.67 -8.56 9.28
N PHE A 77 30.81 -9.05 8.40
CA PHE A 77 31.20 -9.55 7.08
C PHE A 77 30.32 -8.95 5.97
N VAL A 78 30.79 -9.00 4.73
CA VAL A 78 29.98 -8.75 3.53
C VAL A 78 30.24 -9.86 2.51
N ILE A 79 29.18 -10.46 1.98
CA ILE A 79 29.22 -11.43 0.88
C ILE A 79 28.76 -10.73 -0.39
N VAL A 80 29.64 -10.69 -1.39
CA VAL A 80 29.44 -9.99 -2.66
C VAL A 80 29.33 -10.99 -3.81
N SER A 81 28.38 -10.77 -4.70
CA SER A 81 28.19 -11.61 -5.88
C SER A 81 29.35 -11.47 -6.88
N GLY A 82 29.73 -12.57 -7.52
CA GLY A 82 30.72 -12.60 -8.59
C GLY A 82 30.20 -12.15 -9.96
N ASN A 83 28.92 -11.82 -10.11
CA ASN A 83 28.30 -11.49 -11.40
C ASN A 83 27.38 -10.25 -11.32
N LYS A 84 27.51 -9.33 -12.28
CA LYS A 84 26.72 -8.09 -12.34
C LYS A 84 25.23 -8.30 -12.69
N THR A 85 24.84 -9.49 -13.14
CA THR A 85 23.43 -9.82 -13.40
C THR A 85 22.62 -10.08 -12.13
N THR A 86 23.29 -10.27 -10.99
CA THR A 86 22.67 -10.45 -9.66
C THR A 86 22.94 -9.24 -8.77
N TYR A 87 22.15 -9.05 -7.73
CA TYR A 87 22.33 -7.96 -6.77
C TYR A 87 23.76 -7.99 -6.13
N PRO A 88 24.41 -6.84 -5.91
CA PRO A 88 25.83 -6.79 -5.51
C PRO A 88 26.14 -7.43 -4.15
N VAL A 89 25.32 -7.19 -3.12
CA VAL A 89 25.56 -7.71 -1.76
C VAL A 89 24.51 -8.75 -1.43
N LEU A 90 24.94 -9.99 -1.20
CA LEU A 90 24.08 -11.16 -0.99
C LEU A 90 23.82 -11.44 0.49
N ALA A 91 24.71 -10.99 1.37
CA ALA A 91 24.56 -11.04 2.82
C ALA A 91 25.57 -10.11 3.48
N TYR A 92 25.27 -9.63 4.68
CA TYR A 92 26.25 -8.93 5.52
C TYR A 92 25.91 -9.09 7.01
N SER A 93 26.89 -8.78 7.85
CA SER A 93 26.71 -8.54 9.29
C SER A 93 27.58 -7.35 9.69
N LEU A 94 27.13 -6.56 10.66
CA LEU A 94 27.95 -5.51 11.28
C LEU A 94 28.57 -5.95 12.60
N ASP A 95 28.16 -7.10 13.13
CA ASP A 95 28.42 -7.48 14.51
C ASP A 95 29.39 -8.67 14.63
N ASP A 96 29.35 -9.63 13.69
CA ASP A 96 30.16 -10.85 13.74
C ASP A 96 30.80 -11.21 12.39
N ASN A 97 32.00 -11.80 12.42
CA ASN A 97 32.72 -12.25 11.22
C ASN A 97 32.20 -13.60 10.70
N PHE A 98 32.31 -13.83 9.40
CA PHE A 98 32.02 -15.12 8.78
C PHE A 98 33.11 -16.15 9.14
N ASN A 99 32.73 -17.28 9.75
CA ASN A 99 33.63 -18.35 10.19
C ASN A 99 33.54 -19.59 9.28
N GLU A 100 34.65 -19.95 8.63
CA GLU A 100 34.71 -21.08 7.69
C GLU A 100 34.87 -22.46 8.36
N ALA A 101 35.41 -22.50 9.57
CA ALA A 101 35.70 -23.78 10.24
C ALA A 101 34.42 -24.45 10.77
N GLU A 102 33.35 -23.68 10.92
CA GLU A 102 32.06 -24.11 11.46
C GLU A 102 30.92 -23.62 10.57
N ILE A 103 31.01 -23.86 9.25
CA ILE A 103 29.90 -23.57 8.34
C ILE A 103 28.81 -24.63 8.60
N PRO A 104 27.62 -24.25 9.11
CA PRO A 104 26.52 -25.20 9.26
C PRO A 104 26.19 -25.83 7.89
N PRO A 105 25.84 -27.13 7.82
CA PRO A 105 25.57 -27.81 6.55
C PRO A 105 24.59 -27.06 5.63
N VAL A 106 23.59 -26.39 6.23
CA VAL A 106 22.59 -25.58 5.52
C VAL A 106 23.17 -24.27 4.95
N VAL A 107 24.19 -23.65 5.57
CA VAL A 107 24.91 -22.50 5.02
C VAL A 107 25.80 -22.92 3.84
N ASN A 108 26.37 -24.12 3.89
CA ASN A 108 27.16 -24.64 2.77
C ASN A 108 26.27 -25.00 1.57
N GLU A 109 25.11 -25.61 1.83
CA GLU A 109 24.06 -25.89 0.84
C GLU A 109 23.51 -24.58 0.21
N TRP A 110 23.30 -23.55 1.04
CA TRP A 110 22.95 -22.19 0.61
C TRP A 110 23.98 -21.56 -0.33
N LEU A 111 25.26 -21.60 0.04
CA LEU A 111 26.35 -21.09 -0.79
C LEU A 111 26.41 -21.86 -2.13
N ASP A 112 26.15 -23.17 -2.13
CA ASP A 112 26.12 -24.00 -3.34
C ASP A 112 24.92 -23.69 -4.25
N ILE A 113 23.78 -23.31 -3.70
CA ILE A 113 22.62 -22.83 -4.47
C ILE A 113 22.93 -21.50 -5.15
N TYR A 114 23.49 -20.53 -4.43
CA TYR A 114 23.92 -19.26 -5.05
C TYR A 114 24.97 -19.48 -6.14
N LYS A 115 25.93 -20.40 -5.91
CA LYS A 115 26.89 -20.80 -6.94
C LYS A 115 26.19 -21.32 -8.20
N LYS A 116 25.22 -22.24 -8.06
CA LYS A 116 24.45 -22.79 -9.20
C LYS A 116 23.62 -21.72 -9.92
N GLN A 117 22.99 -20.80 -9.19
CA GLN A 117 22.21 -19.71 -9.78
C GLN A 117 23.10 -18.73 -10.54
N ILE A 118 24.20 -18.26 -9.95
CA ILE A 118 25.16 -17.36 -10.60
C ILE A 118 25.80 -18.03 -11.83
N GLU A 119 26.07 -19.34 -11.76
CA GLU A 119 26.56 -20.12 -12.90
C GLU A 119 25.50 -20.26 -14.02
N SER A 120 24.23 -20.45 -13.67
CA SER A 120 23.12 -20.53 -14.64
C SER A 120 22.85 -19.18 -15.32
N LEU A 121 22.93 -18.08 -14.58
CA LEU A 121 22.77 -16.71 -15.10
C LEU A 121 23.97 -16.27 -15.95
N GLY A 122 25.17 -16.81 -15.68
CA GLY A 122 26.34 -16.62 -16.56
C GLY A 122 26.20 -17.27 -17.95
N LYS A 123 25.27 -18.22 -18.11
CA LYS A 123 24.98 -18.93 -19.38
C LYS A 123 23.85 -18.26 -20.19
N LEU A 124 23.05 -17.41 -19.55
CA LEU A 124 21.94 -16.66 -20.17
C LEU A 124 22.40 -15.23 -20.49
N LYS A 125 22.29 -14.79 -21.76
CA LYS A 125 22.63 -13.42 -22.18
C LYS A 125 21.53 -12.41 -21.80
N THR A 126 21.22 -12.28 -20.51
CA THR A 126 20.19 -11.36 -20.01
C THR A 126 20.84 -10.20 -19.26
N SER A 127 20.46 -8.96 -19.58
CA SER A 127 20.81 -7.78 -18.79
C SER A 127 20.04 -7.78 -17.47
N GLY A 128 20.72 -7.55 -16.34
CA GLY A 128 20.08 -7.44 -15.02
C GLY A 128 18.98 -6.37 -14.97
N ASN A 129 18.03 -6.51 -14.03
CA ASN A 129 16.93 -5.56 -13.85
C ASN A 129 17.44 -4.16 -13.43
N SER A 130 16.59 -3.13 -13.59
CA SER A 130 16.94 -1.73 -13.31
C SER A 130 17.43 -1.50 -11.87
N LYS A 131 16.85 -2.21 -10.89
CA LYS A 131 17.23 -2.14 -9.47
C LYS A 131 18.65 -2.69 -9.21
N THR A 132 18.98 -3.83 -9.80
CA THR A 132 20.32 -4.44 -9.71
C THR A 132 21.37 -3.52 -10.31
N LYS A 133 21.07 -2.93 -11.46
CA LYS A 133 21.95 -1.98 -12.13
C LYS A 133 22.22 -0.75 -11.25
N ALA A 134 21.18 -0.15 -10.67
CA ALA A 134 21.32 1.00 -9.77
C ALA A 134 22.16 0.68 -8.52
N ALA A 135 22.00 -0.51 -7.94
CA ALA A 135 22.81 -0.95 -6.80
C ALA A 135 24.29 -1.14 -7.16
N TRP A 136 24.59 -1.72 -8.33
CA TRP A 136 25.97 -1.80 -8.84
C TRP A 136 26.55 -0.41 -9.11
N ASP A 137 25.80 0.48 -9.75
CA ASP A 137 26.25 1.85 -10.06
C ASP A 137 26.54 2.65 -8.77
N LYS A 138 25.75 2.43 -7.72
CA LYS A 138 25.93 3.05 -6.39
C LYS A 138 27.15 2.50 -5.65
N TYR A 139 27.21 1.19 -5.42
CA TYR A 139 28.22 0.60 -4.52
C TYR A 139 29.58 0.37 -5.21
N ALA A 140 29.64 0.32 -6.55
CA ALA A 140 30.91 0.24 -7.25
C ALA A 140 31.60 1.61 -7.41
N ASP A 141 30.99 2.72 -6.98
CA ASP A 141 31.56 4.06 -7.08
C ASP A 141 32.79 4.22 -6.16
N PRO A 142 34.01 4.38 -6.71
CA PRO A 142 35.22 4.55 -5.90
C PRO A 142 35.23 5.85 -5.08
N LYS A 143 34.35 6.81 -5.37
CA LYS A 143 34.20 8.08 -4.63
C LYS A 143 33.05 8.07 -3.62
N PHE A 144 32.39 6.93 -3.41
CA PHE A 144 31.24 6.82 -2.51
C PHE A 144 31.53 7.33 -1.08
N ALA A 145 32.70 6.98 -0.52
CA ALA A 145 33.11 7.41 0.81
C ALA A 145 33.34 8.94 0.94
N GLU A 146 33.60 9.64 -0.17
CA GLU A 146 33.71 11.11 -0.22
C GLU A 146 32.33 11.77 -0.32
N LYS A 147 31.36 11.09 -0.93
CA LYS A 147 29.97 11.56 -1.10
C LYS A 147 29.11 11.36 0.14
N ILE A 148 29.46 10.41 1.01
CA ILE A 148 28.72 10.15 2.24
C ILE A 148 29.07 11.22 3.31
N SER A 149 28.24 12.26 3.36
CA SER A 149 28.28 13.31 4.39
C SER A 149 26.98 13.29 5.21
N SER A 150 27.09 13.56 6.50
CA SER A 150 25.94 13.69 7.40
C SER A 150 24.93 14.76 6.96
N ALA A 151 25.33 15.68 6.06
CA ALA A 151 24.46 16.71 5.49
C ALA A 151 23.60 16.23 4.30
N GLY A 152 23.96 15.11 3.65
CA GLY A 152 23.20 14.51 2.54
C GLY A 152 22.07 13.58 2.98
N LEU A 153 21.81 13.44 4.28
CA LEU A 153 20.85 12.48 4.86
C LEU A 153 19.50 13.11 5.25
N LYS A 154 19.13 14.25 4.66
CA LYS A 154 17.90 14.98 5.00
C LYS A 154 16.58 14.35 4.49
N SER A 155 16.58 13.10 4.04
CA SER A 155 15.33 12.42 3.63
C SER A 155 15.15 10.99 4.15
N LEU A 156 15.87 10.55 5.19
CA LEU A 156 15.60 9.23 5.78
C LEU A 156 14.72 9.40 7.01
N LYS A 157 13.43 9.06 6.84
CA LYS A 157 12.50 8.79 7.95
C LYS A 157 13.13 7.70 8.85
N ALA A 158 12.93 7.84 10.17
CA ALA A 158 13.68 7.20 11.24
C ALA A 158 13.85 5.67 11.06
N ASP A 159 15.07 5.16 11.19
CA ASP A 159 15.33 3.72 11.35
C ASP A 159 14.90 3.27 12.77
N VAL A 160 14.27 2.10 12.88
CA VAL A 160 13.94 1.47 14.16
C VAL A 160 14.71 0.16 14.31
N ALA A 161 15.57 0.10 15.34
CA ALA A 161 16.36 -1.08 15.66
C ALA A 161 15.45 -2.27 16.08
N PRO A 162 15.94 -3.53 16.00
CA PRO A 162 15.13 -4.69 16.32
C PRO A 162 14.59 -4.63 17.75
N LEU A 163 13.28 -4.75 17.89
CA LEU A 163 12.55 -4.68 19.16
C LEU A 163 12.73 -5.96 19.98
N LEU A 164 12.82 -7.12 19.33
CA LEU A 164 13.01 -8.39 20.03
C LEU A 164 14.47 -8.56 20.45
N SER A 165 14.69 -8.77 21.75
CA SER A 165 16.00 -9.17 22.28
C SER A 165 16.22 -10.69 22.26
N THR A 166 15.16 -11.48 22.06
CA THR A 166 15.23 -12.94 22.07
C THR A 166 15.81 -13.50 20.78
N THR A 167 16.61 -14.55 20.90
CA THR A 167 17.07 -15.38 19.78
C THR A 167 16.69 -16.83 20.04
N TRP A 168 15.39 -17.07 20.25
CA TRP A 168 14.89 -18.40 20.60
C TRP A 168 14.93 -19.37 19.40
N ASN A 169 14.92 -20.66 19.72
CA ASN A 169 14.98 -21.75 18.73
C ASN A 169 13.87 -22.76 19.03
N GLN A 170 13.75 -23.78 18.17
CA GLN A 170 12.68 -24.79 18.23
C GLN A 170 13.12 -26.15 18.78
N GLY A 171 14.43 -26.38 18.84
CA GLY A 171 15.01 -27.68 19.16
C GLY A 171 15.45 -27.81 20.62
N VAL A 172 16.51 -28.59 20.82
CA VAL A 172 17.09 -28.90 22.12
C VAL A 172 17.20 -27.64 23.01
N TYR A 173 16.80 -27.81 24.27
CA TYR A 173 16.61 -26.78 25.32
C TYR A 173 15.25 -26.06 25.32
N TYR A 174 14.59 -25.93 24.16
CA TYR A 174 13.30 -25.22 24.01
C TYR A 174 12.10 -26.17 24.00
N ASN A 175 12.31 -27.45 23.68
CA ASN A 175 11.24 -28.40 23.34
C ASN A 175 11.00 -29.53 24.36
N ALA A 176 11.55 -29.48 25.58
CA ALA A 176 11.52 -30.66 26.47
C ALA A 176 10.13 -31.05 27.00
N LEU A 177 9.12 -30.20 26.83
CA LEU A 177 7.72 -30.53 27.12
C LEU A 177 6.91 -30.91 25.88
N CYS A 178 7.51 -30.82 24.69
CA CYS A 178 6.91 -31.38 23.48
C CYS A 178 6.98 -32.91 23.52
N PRO A 179 6.14 -33.62 22.76
CA PRO A 179 6.13 -35.08 22.74
C PRO A 179 7.52 -35.71 22.52
N GLU A 180 7.81 -36.77 23.28
CA GLU A 180 9.02 -37.57 23.12
C GLU A 180 9.02 -38.32 21.78
N THR A 181 10.20 -38.50 21.20
CA THR A 181 10.39 -39.28 19.97
C THR A 181 11.67 -40.11 20.04
N ALA A 182 11.58 -41.37 19.62
CA ALA A 182 12.73 -42.28 19.58
C ALA A 182 13.62 -42.06 18.34
N THR A 183 13.09 -41.44 17.29
CA THR A 183 13.79 -41.18 16.02
C THR A 183 13.45 -39.78 15.48
N GLY A 184 14.44 -39.07 14.95
CA GLY A 184 14.31 -37.67 14.54
C GLY A 184 14.12 -36.71 15.72
N GLY A 185 13.63 -35.50 15.45
CA GLY A 185 13.46 -34.46 16.46
C GLY A 185 14.78 -33.85 16.94
N SER A 186 14.74 -33.16 18.07
CA SER A 186 15.90 -32.52 18.68
C SER A 186 15.91 -32.83 20.18
N GLY A 187 17.02 -33.38 20.69
CA GLY A 187 17.16 -33.68 22.12
C GLY A 187 16.20 -34.75 22.66
N GLY A 188 15.69 -35.65 21.81
CA GLY A 188 14.75 -36.71 22.19
C GLY A 188 13.27 -36.31 22.14
N HIS A 189 12.97 -35.08 21.69
CA HIS A 189 11.61 -34.57 21.56
C HIS A 189 11.37 -34.01 20.15
N VAL A 190 10.12 -33.98 19.73
CA VAL A 190 9.69 -33.27 18.52
C VAL A 190 9.96 -31.76 18.60
N TRP A 191 9.97 -31.07 17.47
CA TRP A 191 10.23 -29.62 17.43
C TRP A 191 9.06 -28.83 18.04
N THR A 192 9.32 -27.66 18.64
CA THR A 192 8.22 -26.81 19.16
C THR A 192 7.30 -26.30 18.04
N GLY A 193 7.86 -26.02 16.86
CA GLY A 193 7.18 -25.47 15.69
C GLY A 193 7.35 -23.96 15.55
N CYS A 194 7.49 -23.49 14.31
CA CYS A 194 7.80 -22.09 14.02
C CYS A 194 6.71 -21.12 14.49
N VAL A 195 5.44 -21.52 14.39
CA VAL A 195 4.29 -20.75 14.87
C VAL A 195 4.37 -20.54 16.39
N ALA A 196 4.68 -21.59 17.15
CA ALA A 196 4.79 -21.51 18.61
C ALA A 196 5.99 -20.66 19.06
N THR A 197 7.14 -20.81 18.38
CA THR A 197 8.33 -20.00 18.68
C THR A 197 8.12 -18.52 18.33
N ALA A 198 7.56 -18.20 17.16
CA ALA A 198 7.29 -16.81 16.77
C ALA A 198 6.25 -16.15 17.70
N GLN A 199 5.18 -16.87 18.07
CA GLN A 199 4.21 -16.39 19.06
C GLN A 199 4.85 -16.20 20.44
N GLY A 200 5.63 -17.17 20.92
CA GLY A 200 6.29 -17.10 22.23
C GLY A 200 7.30 -15.95 22.35
N GLN A 201 8.01 -15.61 21.27
CA GLN A 201 8.92 -14.45 21.26
C GLN A 201 8.16 -13.12 21.40
N ILE A 202 7.00 -12.95 20.75
CA ILE A 202 6.13 -11.79 20.97
C ILE A 202 5.65 -11.73 22.43
N MET A 203 5.23 -12.87 23.00
CA MET A 203 4.80 -12.91 24.40
C MET A 203 5.92 -12.57 25.38
N LYS A 204 7.14 -13.02 25.09
CA LYS A 204 8.32 -12.71 25.89
C LYS A 204 8.74 -11.24 25.82
N TYR A 205 8.56 -10.58 24.67
CA TYR A 205 8.81 -9.15 24.55
C TYR A 205 8.01 -8.35 25.56
N TYR A 206 6.72 -8.66 25.69
CA TYR A 206 5.82 -8.03 26.65
C TYR A 206 5.92 -8.59 28.08
N ASN A 207 6.52 -9.78 28.24
CA ASN A 207 6.49 -10.55 29.49
C ASN A 207 5.05 -10.71 30.01
N TYR A 208 4.16 -11.21 29.14
CA TYR A 208 2.73 -11.26 29.42
C TYR A 208 2.06 -12.51 28.79
N PRO A 209 1.04 -13.10 29.43
CA PRO A 209 0.45 -12.76 30.74
C PRO A 209 1.16 -13.44 31.92
N ASP A 210 0.90 -12.99 33.15
CA ASP A 210 1.31 -13.75 34.35
C ASP A 210 0.59 -15.10 34.43
N HIS A 211 -0.69 -15.14 34.04
CA HIS A 211 -1.55 -16.32 33.96
C HIS A 211 -2.42 -16.27 32.71
N GLY A 212 -2.55 -17.39 32.00
CA GLY A 212 -3.45 -17.51 30.85
C GLY A 212 -4.93 -17.64 31.25
N VAL A 213 -5.75 -18.10 30.32
CA VAL A 213 -7.21 -18.31 30.51
C VAL A 213 -7.60 -19.71 30.05
N GLY A 214 -8.37 -20.40 30.87
CA GLY A 214 -8.95 -21.70 30.54
C GLY A 214 -7.92 -22.79 30.27
N GLU A 215 -8.36 -23.84 29.59
CA GLU A 215 -7.55 -24.97 29.16
C GLU A 215 -7.97 -25.40 27.76
N HIS A 216 -7.08 -26.07 27.04
CA HIS A 216 -7.37 -26.62 25.72
C HIS A 216 -6.70 -27.97 25.52
N SER A 217 -7.41 -28.87 24.84
CA SER A 217 -6.96 -30.22 24.54
C SER A 217 -7.36 -30.63 23.13
N TYR A 218 -6.50 -31.37 22.44
CA TYR A 218 -6.80 -32.00 21.16
C TYR A 218 -6.04 -33.32 21.02
N THR A 219 -6.55 -34.23 20.20
CA THR A 219 -5.90 -35.54 19.98
C THR A 219 -4.99 -35.48 18.76
N HIS A 220 -3.68 -35.69 18.98
CA HIS A 220 -2.71 -35.89 17.92
C HIS A 220 -2.72 -37.35 17.47
N SER A 221 -2.71 -37.60 16.16
CA SER A 221 -2.79 -38.95 15.59
C SER A 221 -1.66 -39.89 16.03
N VAL A 222 -0.47 -39.33 16.27
CA VAL A 222 0.74 -40.09 16.67
C VAL A 222 1.02 -40.02 18.18
N TYR A 223 0.81 -38.86 18.80
CA TYR A 223 1.28 -38.58 20.17
C TYR A 223 0.16 -38.60 21.20
N GLY A 224 -1.06 -38.96 20.78
CA GLY A 224 -2.23 -38.99 21.64
C GLY A 224 -2.68 -37.58 22.03
N GLU A 225 -3.40 -37.49 23.15
CA GLU A 225 -3.94 -36.24 23.65
C GLU A 225 -2.84 -35.26 24.05
N GLN A 226 -2.92 -34.04 23.53
CA GLN A 226 -2.10 -32.89 23.91
C GLN A 226 -2.98 -31.90 24.64
N SER A 227 -2.55 -31.46 25.81
CA SER A 227 -3.37 -30.69 26.74
C SER A 227 -2.55 -29.62 27.45
N ALA A 228 -3.10 -28.43 27.59
CA ALA A 228 -2.50 -27.34 28.34
C ALA A 228 -3.58 -26.58 29.12
N ASN A 229 -3.36 -26.40 30.42
CA ASN A 229 -4.20 -25.55 31.26
C ASN A 229 -3.52 -24.19 31.45
N PHE A 230 -3.91 -23.22 30.64
CA PHE A 230 -3.30 -21.88 30.63
C PHE A 230 -3.68 -21.09 31.88
N GLY A 231 -4.91 -21.25 32.37
CA GLY A 231 -5.42 -20.57 33.58
C GLY A 231 -4.72 -20.99 34.86
N ALA A 232 -4.31 -22.26 34.97
CA ALA A 232 -3.58 -22.80 36.11
C ALA A 232 -2.07 -22.56 36.04
N THR A 233 -1.53 -22.15 34.89
CA THR A 233 -0.09 -21.93 34.69
C THR A 233 0.30 -20.49 34.97
N THR A 234 1.27 -20.30 35.86
CA THR A 234 1.98 -19.03 36.03
C THR A 234 3.20 -18.98 35.12
N TYR A 235 3.29 -17.98 34.24
CA TYR A 235 4.45 -17.79 33.36
C TYR A 235 5.52 -16.94 34.06
N ASN A 236 6.61 -17.56 34.52
CA ASN A 236 7.69 -16.83 35.18
C ASN A 236 8.65 -16.20 34.17
N TRP A 237 8.25 -15.04 33.63
CA TRP A 237 8.97 -14.31 32.60
C TRP A 237 10.41 -13.95 32.96
N SER A 238 10.66 -13.62 34.23
CA SER A 238 12.00 -13.29 34.74
C SER A 238 12.99 -14.45 34.61
N SER A 239 12.48 -15.68 34.59
CA SER A 239 13.27 -16.91 34.44
C SER A 239 13.41 -17.37 32.99
N MET A 240 12.96 -16.57 32.01
CA MET A 240 13.07 -16.86 30.58
C MET A 240 14.14 -15.94 29.96
N PRO A 241 15.40 -16.40 29.77
CA PRO A 241 16.46 -15.58 29.16
C PRO A 241 16.26 -15.38 27.66
N ALA A 242 16.99 -14.41 27.09
CA ALA A 242 16.94 -14.08 25.66
C ALA A 242 17.42 -15.21 24.74
N SER A 243 18.30 -16.09 25.22
CA SER A 243 18.78 -17.27 24.50
C SER A 243 19.14 -18.39 25.49
N LEU A 244 19.20 -19.63 25.01
CA LEU A 244 19.49 -20.82 25.82
C LEU A 244 20.75 -21.55 25.36
N SER A 245 21.58 -21.91 26.35
CA SER A 245 22.68 -22.87 26.24
C SER A 245 22.45 -24.14 27.07
N SER A 246 21.36 -24.18 27.84
CA SER A 246 20.92 -25.31 28.66
C SER A 246 19.40 -25.30 28.79
N HIS A 247 18.80 -26.41 29.22
CA HIS A 247 17.34 -26.55 29.27
C HIS A 247 16.68 -25.56 30.24
N ASN A 248 15.59 -24.93 29.80
CA ASN A 248 14.79 -24.03 30.61
C ASN A 248 13.31 -24.43 30.56
N ILE A 249 12.81 -24.91 31.69
CA ILE A 249 11.44 -25.42 31.80
C ILE A 249 10.39 -24.33 31.58
N ASN A 250 10.66 -23.06 31.93
CA ASN A 250 9.70 -21.97 31.77
C ASN A 250 9.48 -21.66 30.27
N ILE A 251 10.57 -21.60 29.49
CA ILE A 251 10.47 -21.41 28.03
C ILE A 251 9.83 -22.64 27.38
N ALA A 252 10.21 -23.86 27.78
CA ALA A 252 9.59 -25.06 27.24
C ALA A 252 8.10 -25.16 27.55
N THR A 253 7.68 -24.71 28.74
CA THR A 253 6.26 -24.62 29.12
C THR A 253 5.52 -23.63 28.23
N LEU A 254 6.08 -22.42 28.07
CA LEU A 254 5.48 -21.40 27.21
C LEU A 254 5.33 -21.90 25.76
N LEU A 255 6.39 -22.43 25.16
CA LEU A 255 6.37 -22.87 23.76
C LEU A 255 5.48 -24.10 23.54
N TYR A 256 5.43 -25.03 24.50
CA TYR A 256 4.47 -26.12 24.45
C TYR A 256 3.03 -25.61 24.54
N HIS A 257 2.73 -24.69 25.45
CA HIS A 257 1.40 -24.07 25.58
C HIS A 257 1.01 -23.31 24.30
N CYS A 258 1.92 -22.53 23.71
CA CYS A 258 1.70 -21.89 22.41
C CYS A 258 1.36 -22.94 21.34
N GLY A 259 2.09 -24.06 21.29
CA GLY A 259 1.80 -25.16 20.37
C GLY A 259 0.42 -25.80 20.58
N VAL A 260 0.06 -26.13 21.83
CA VAL A 260 -1.25 -26.71 22.14
C VAL A 260 -2.38 -25.76 21.75
N SER A 261 -2.24 -24.47 22.06
CA SER A 261 -3.26 -23.44 21.78
C SER A 261 -3.61 -23.27 20.29
N VAL A 262 -2.75 -23.72 19.37
CA VAL A 262 -2.95 -23.64 17.92
C VAL A 262 -3.16 -25.01 17.25
N ASN A 263 -3.41 -26.07 18.03
CA ASN A 263 -3.52 -27.45 17.57
C ASN A 263 -2.29 -27.91 16.77
N MET A 264 -1.09 -27.72 17.33
CA MET A 264 0.17 -28.04 16.65
C MET A 264 0.21 -29.49 16.13
N ASN A 265 0.50 -29.65 14.84
CA ASN A 265 0.84 -30.96 14.29
C ASN A 265 2.31 -31.25 14.61
N TYR A 266 2.55 -31.82 15.79
CA TYR A 266 3.87 -32.12 16.30
C TYR A 266 4.56 -33.20 15.45
N SER A 267 5.83 -32.99 15.11
CA SER A 267 6.58 -33.96 14.29
C SER A 267 8.09 -33.88 14.54
N PRO A 268 8.81 -35.02 14.45
CA PRO A 268 10.26 -35.07 14.57
C PRO A 268 10.98 -34.43 13.37
N SER A 269 10.30 -34.23 12.23
CA SER A 269 10.86 -33.55 11.05
C SER A 269 10.53 -32.06 10.98
N GLY A 270 9.71 -31.54 11.90
CA GLY A 270 9.29 -30.15 11.97
C GLY A 270 7.80 -30.04 12.26
N SER A 271 7.44 -29.28 13.29
CA SER A 271 6.06 -29.15 13.75
C SER A 271 5.37 -27.95 13.10
N GLY A 272 4.11 -28.13 12.67
CA GLY A 272 3.37 -27.11 11.90
C GLY A 272 1.97 -26.82 12.45
N ALA A 273 1.51 -25.59 12.25
CA ALA A 273 0.16 -25.14 12.57
C ALA A 273 -0.31 -24.11 11.53
N SER A 274 -1.60 -23.76 11.54
CA SER A 274 -2.11 -22.70 10.65
C SER A 274 -1.47 -21.35 10.99
N GLY A 275 -1.02 -20.63 9.96
CA GLY A 275 -0.38 -19.32 10.12
C GLY A 275 -1.27 -18.25 10.74
N SER A 276 -2.61 -18.37 10.65
CA SER A 276 -3.58 -17.44 11.24
C SER A 276 -4.03 -17.81 12.66
N ALA A 277 -3.73 -19.03 13.12
CA ALA A 277 -4.17 -19.52 14.42
C ALA A 277 -3.68 -18.69 15.64
N PRO A 278 -2.47 -18.08 15.62
CA PRO A 278 -1.99 -17.26 16.72
C PRO A 278 -2.93 -16.13 17.13
N LYS A 279 -3.71 -15.54 16.21
CA LYS A 279 -4.69 -14.49 16.55
C LYS A 279 -5.67 -14.97 17.63
N ASN A 280 -6.36 -16.08 17.36
CA ASN A 280 -7.37 -16.61 18.28
C ASN A 280 -6.72 -17.21 19.53
N SER A 281 -5.52 -17.79 19.40
CA SER A 281 -4.77 -18.29 20.54
C SER A 281 -4.43 -17.18 21.55
N LEU A 282 -3.86 -16.08 21.06
CA LEU A 282 -3.47 -14.93 21.88
C LEU A 282 -4.68 -14.30 22.59
N ILE A 283 -5.83 -14.19 21.91
CA ILE A 283 -7.09 -13.69 22.49
C ILE A 283 -7.64 -14.65 23.54
N ASN A 284 -7.89 -15.91 23.16
CA ASN A 284 -8.69 -16.82 23.97
C ASN A 284 -7.95 -17.36 25.21
N TYR A 285 -6.63 -17.50 25.12
CA TYR A 285 -5.84 -18.20 26.13
C TYR A 285 -4.77 -17.34 26.79
N PHE A 286 -4.35 -16.24 26.15
CA PHE A 286 -3.20 -15.45 26.60
C PHE A 286 -3.50 -13.97 26.87
N LYS A 287 -4.77 -13.54 26.84
CA LYS A 287 -5.22 -12.19 27.23
C LYS A 287 -4.62 -11.05 26.39
N TYR A 288 -4.46 -11.28 25.09
CA TYR A 288 -4.06 -10.23 24.15
C TYR A 288 -5.28 -9.58 23.49
N SER A 289 -5.08 -8.35 22.99
CA SER A 289 -6.10 -7.52 22.33
C SER A 289 -6.99 -8.25 21.32
N SER A 290 -8.31 -8.11 21.45
CA SER A 290 -9.25 -8.62 20.42
C SER A 290 -9.23 -7.80 19.12
N ASN A 291 -8.63 -6.60 19.15
CA ASN A 291 -8.51 -5.70 17.99
C ASN A 291 -7.39 -6.14 17.02
N MET A 292 -6.61 -7.17 17.36
CA MET A 292 -5.61 -7.76 16.47
C MET A 292 -6.20 -8.14 15.11
N LEU A 293 -5.47 -7.78 14.04
CA LEU A 293 -5.85 -8.09 12.67
C LEU A 293 -4.80 -9.02 12.04
N TYR A 294 -5.25 -10.19 11.59
CA TYR A 294 -4.45 -11.04 10.71
C TYR A 294 -4.77 -10.65 9.27
N THR A 295 -3.80 -10.09 8.56
CA THR A 295 -4.01 -9.56 7.22
C THR A 295 -2.89 -9.98 6.26
N SER A 296 -3.24 -10.13 4.98
CA SER A 296 -2.33 -10.61 3.93
C SER A 296 -1.74 -9.43 3.18
N LYS A 297 -0.45 -9.53 2.81
CA LYS A 297 0.21 -8.57 1.92
C LYS A 297 -0.57 -8.39 0.61
N GLY A 298 -1.25 -9.43 0.14
CA GLY A 298 -2.07 -9.38 -1.08
C GLY A 298 -3.32 -8.49 -1.02
N ASN A 299 -3.68 -7.98 0.17
CA ASN A 299 -4.80 -7.04 0.35
C ASN A 299 -4.37 -5.57 0.17
N TYR A 300 -3.08 -5.30 -0.01
CA TYR A 300 -2.50 -3.96 -0.01
C TYR A 300 -1.63 -3.74 -1.23
N THR A 301 -1.44 -2.48 -1.60
CA THR A 301 -0.33 -2.10 -2.49
C THR A 301 1.01 -2.36 -1.77
N GLU A 302 2.11 -2.44 -2.53
CA GLU A 302 3.43 -2.64 -1.92
C GLU A 302 3.80 -1.48 -0.97
N GLU A 303 3.38 -0.25 -1.28
CA GLU A 303 3.63 0.94 -0.45
C GLU A 303 2.77 0.94 0.83
N ASP A 304 1.47 0.63 0.73
CA ASP A 304 0.58 0.56 1.89
C ASP A 304 0.99 -0.55 2.86
N TRP A 305 1.44 -1.69 2.33
CA TRP A 305 1.96 -2.79 3.14
C TRP A 305 3.20 -2.36 3.93
N LYS A 306 4.15 -1.67 3.29
CA LYS A 306 5.35 -1.14 3.98
C LYS A 306 4.98 -0.12 5.04
N ASN A 307 4.04 0.78 4.75
CA ASN A 307 3.58 1.80 5.69
C ASN A 307 2.90 1.17 6.91
N LEU A 308 2.08 0.13 6.70
CA LEU A 308 1.48 -0.64 7.79
C LEU A 308 2.56 -1.26 8.70
N LEU A 309 3.54 -1.97 8.13
CA LEU A 309 4.60 -2.62 8.92
C LEU A 309 5.46 -1.61 9.69
N LYS A 310 5.79 -0.47 9.07
CA LYS A 310 6.52 0.62 9.75
C LYS A 310 5.70 1.19 10.90
N SER A 311 4.40 1.45 10.68
CA SER A 311 3.54 2.03 11.72
C SER A 311 3.43 1.18 12.99
N GLU A 312 3.44 -0.15 12.85
CA GLU A 312 3.48 -1.06 14.00
C GLU A 312 4.83 -1.00 14.73
N ILE A 313 5.93 -1.03 13.98
CA ILE A 313 7.29 -0.99 14.54
C ILE A 313 7.59 0.37 15.21
N ASP A 314 7.16 1.47 14.61
CA ASP A 314 7.25 2.83 15.17
C ASP A 314 6.51 2.95 16.50
N ALA A 315 5.39 2.23 16.62
CA ALA A 315 4.62 2.14 17.85
C ALA A 315 5.19 1.11 18.86
N GLY A 316 6.38 0.56 18.61
CA GLY A 316 7.01 -0.42 19.50
C GLY A 316 6.32 -1.78 19.52
N ARG A 317 5.58 -2.14 18.46
CA ARG A 317 4.86 -3.41 18.35
C ARG A 317 5.56 -4.36 17.37
N PRO A 318 6.32 -5.36 17.86
CA PRO A 318 6.81 -6.42 16.98
C PRO A 318 5.65 -7.26 16.46
N MET A 319 5.72 -7.69 15.21
CA MET A 319 4.64 -8.42 14.56
C MET A 319 5.00 -9.89 14.40
N TYR A 320 4.03 -10.78 14.62
CA TYR A 320 4.08 -12.13 14.08
C TYR A 320 3.87 -12.06 12.56
N TYR A 321 4.69 -12.76 11.80
CA TYR A 321 4.74 -12.70 10.35
C TYR A 321 4.86 -14.10 9.74
N VAL A 322 4.25 -14.32 8.58
CA VAL A 322 4.37 -15.59 7.83
C VAL A 322 4.72 -15.35 6.39
N GLY A 323 5.33 -16.36 5.77
CA GLY A 323 5.65 -16.37 4.36
C GLY A 323 5.78 -17.80 3.82
N THR A 324 5.72 -17.93 2.51
CA THR A 324 5.74 -19.21 1.79
C THR A 324 6.71 -19.18 0.61
N GLY A 325 7.14 -20.37 0.15
CA GLY A 325 8.01 -20.53 -1.02
C GLY A 325 8.65 -21.92 -0.99
N SER A 326 9.80 -22.07 -0.31
CA SER A 326 10.44 -23.37 -0.04
C SER A 326 9.65 -24.24 0.95
N GLY A 327 8.64 -23.66 1.58
CA GLY A 327 7.74 -24.24 2.58
C GLY A 327 6.95 -23.10 3.23
N GLY A 328 6.00 -23.40 4.10
CA GLY A 328 5.37 -22.38 4.96
C GLY A 328 6.21 -22.14 6.21
N HIS A 329 6.44 -20.88 6.58
CA HIS A 329 7.19 -20.53 7.79
C HIS A 329 6.58 -19.34 8.52
N ALA A 330 6.78 -19.32 9.84
CA ALA A 330 6.35 -18.26 10.74
C ALA A 330 7.56 -17.70 11.51
N PHE A 331 7.62 -16.39 11.60
CA PHE A 331 8.75 -15.61 12.12
C PHE A 331 8.25 -14.25 12.63
N ASN A 332 9.14 -13.37 13.08
CA ASN A 332 8.75 -12.05 13.58
C ASN A 332 9.36 -10.92 12.75
N CYS A 333 8.59 -9.88 12.48
CA CYS A 333 9.08 -8.61 11.93
C CYS A 333 9.12 -7.58 13.06
N ASP A 334 10.30 -7.03 13.35
CA ASP A 334 10.53 -6.29 14.60
C ASP A 334 11.48 -5.10 14.47
N GLY A 335 11.79 -4.65 13.26
CA GLY A 335 12.62 -3.45 13.02
C GLY A 335 12.61 -3.08 11.55
N TYR A 336 13.11 -1.89 11.19
CA TYR A 336 13.29 -1.51 9.78
C TYR A 336 14.41 -0.46 9.59
N GLN A 337 14.92 -0.37 8.37
CA GLN A 337 15.94 0.57 7.91
C GLN A 337 15.52 1.23 6.61
N GLY A 338 15.52 2.56 6.58
CA GLY A 338 15.06 3.36 5.45
C GLY A 338 13.64 2.97 5.03
N ASP A 339 13.37 3.04 3.73
CA ASP A 339 11.99 2.88 3.26
C ASP A 339 11.54 1.44 2.97
N ASP A 340 12.48 0.53 2.74
CA ASP A 340 12.16 -0.76 2.09
C ASP A 340 12.78 -1.99 2.77
N TYR A 341 13.49 -1.83 3.89
CA TYR A 341 14.28 -2.90 4.50
C TYR A 341 13.81 -3.22 5.91
N PHE A 342 13.31 -4.44 6.14
CA PHE A 342 12.66 -4.83 7.40
C PHE A 342 13.46 -5.91 8.12
N HIS A 343 13.66 -5.77 9.42
CA HIS A 343 14.30 -6.76 10.25
C HIS A 343 13.36 -7.93 10.54
N PHE A 344 13.88 -9.14 10.40
CA PHE A 344 13.16 -10.36 10.72
C PHE A 344 13.95 -11.23 11.69
N ASN A 345 13.24 -11.75 12.68
CA ASN A 345 13.70 -12.81 13.59
C ASN A 345 13.05 -14.14 13.20
N TRP A 346 13.85 -15.07 12.68
CA TRP A 346 13.35 -16.31 12.06
C TRP A 346 13.00 -17.42 13.06
N GLY A 347 13.30 -17.23 14.35
CA GLY A 347 13.09 -18.27 15.37
C GLY A 347 14.07 -19.45 15.26
N TRP A 348 15.28 -19.20 14.75
CA TRP A 348 16.34 -20.18 14.52
C TRP A 348 17.59 -19.91 15.36
N GLY A 349 17.42 -19.53 16.62
CA GLY A 349 18.57 -19.30 17.51
C GLY A 349 19.37 -18.04 17.17
N GLY A 350 18.78 -17.09 16.45
CA GLY A 350 19.45 -15.89 15.93
C GLY A 350 20.10 -16.07 14.55
N SER A 351 20.13 -17.30 14.02
CA SER A 351 20.67 -17.54 12.68
C SER A 351 19.82 -16.85 11.61
N TYR A 352 20.48 -16.12 10.71
CA TYR A 352 19.88 -15.34 9.60
C TYR A 352 19.00 -14.17 10.02
N ASN A 353 18.89 -13.86 11.32
CA ASN A 353 18.21 -12.64 11.74
C ASN A 353 18.90 -11.44 11.08
N GLY A 354 18.12 -10.51 10.57
CA GLY A 354 18.67 -9.42 9.80
C GLY A 354 17.60 -8.70 9.00
N TYR A 355 18.03 -7.73 8.21
CA TYR A 355 17.14 -6.91 7.41
C TYR A 355 16.99 -7.49 6.00
N PHE A 356 15.77 -7.56 5.50
CA PHE A 356 15.39 -8.13 4.22
C PHE A 356 14.42 -7.20 3.50
N TYR A 357 14.43 -7.26 2.16
CA TYR A 357 13.37 -6.64 1.38
C TYR A 357 12.13 -7.53 1.40
N LEU A 358 10.94 -6.93 1.37
CA LEU A 358 9.68 -7.69 1.36
C LEU A 358 9.46 -8.44 0.04
N ASP A 359 10.24 -8.20 -1.01
CA ASP A 359 10.27 -8.99 -2.25
C ASP A 359 11.43 -10.02 -2.28
N ASP A 360 12.20 -10.14 -1.19
CA ASP A 360 13.33 -11.07 -1.07
C ASP A 360 13.51 -11.57 0.38
N LEU A 361 12.56 -12.37 0.86
CA LEU A 361 12.60 -13.03 2.17
C LEU A 361 13.28 -14.41 2.03
N THR A 362 14.58 -14.43 1.78
CA THR A 362 15.34 -15.65 1.46
C THR A 362 16.42 -16.07 2.49
N PRO A 363 16.09 -16.17 3.80
CA PRO A 363 17.08 -16.51 4.83
C PRO A 363 17.66 -17.91 4.61
N GLY A 364 19.00 -18.02 4.56
CA GLY A 364 19.69 -19.30 4.36
C GLY A 364 19.29 -20.06 3.10
N GLY A 365 18.73 -19.38 2.09
CA GLY A 365 18.31 -19.98 0.81
C GLY A 365 16.90 -20.56 0.80
N SER A 366 16.23 -20.55 1.95
CA SER A 366 14.80 -20.87 2.03
C SER A 366 14.01 -19.63 1.62
N ASN A 367 13.11 -19.77 0.65
CA ASN A 367 12.32 -18.66 0.14
C ASN A 367 10.97 -18.57 0.88
N PHE A 368 10.67 -17.41 1.45
CA PHE A 368 9.40 -17.10 2.11
C PHE A 368 8.73 -15.84 1.55
N THR A 369 9.11 -15.41 0.34
CA THR A 369 8.63 -14.18 -0.29
C THR A 369 7.14 -14.23 -0.67
N ASN A 370 6.55 -15.41 -0.82
CA ASN A 370 5.19 -15.55 -1.32
C ASN A 370 4.15 -15.64 -0.19
N SER A 371 2.90 -15.27 -0.48
CA SER A 371 1.74 -15.40 0.45
C SER A 371 2.02 -14.84 1.84
N GLN A 372 2.69 -13.67 1.90
CA GLN A 372 3.05 -13.03 3.15
C GLN A 372 1.81 -12.54 3.89
N ALA A 373 1.81 -12.68 5.21
CA ALA A 373 0.79 -12.12 6.08
C ALA A 373 1.38 -11.74 7.43
N ALA A 374 0.75 -10.78 8.10
CA ALA A 374 1.15 -10.29 9.41
C ALA A 374 -0.03 -10.30 10.38
N LEU A 375 0.27 -10.50 11.66
CA LEU A 375 -0.64 -10.21 12.75
C LEU A 375 -0.25 -8.85 13.34
N VAL A 376 -1.05 -7.83 13.01
CA VAL A 376 -0.86 -6.45 13.47
C VAL A 376 -1.69 -6.17 14.72
N GLY A 377 -1.22 -5.27 15.59
CA GLY A 377 -1.89 -4.91 16.85
C GLY A 377 -1.73 -5.95 17.96
N ALA A 378 -0.69 -6.79 17.91
CA ALA A 378 -0.48 -7.90 18.86
C ALA A 378 0.09 -7.45 20.21
N VAL A 379 -0.73 -6.73 21.00
CA VAL A 379 -0.39 -6.25 22.35
C VAL A 379 -1.18 -6.99 23.44
N PRO A 380 -0.63 -7.12 24.67
CA PRO A 380 -1.41 -7.51 25.84
C PRO A 380 -2.69 -6.68 25.97
N GLU A 381 -3.80 -7.26 26.45
CA GLU A 381 -5.03 -6.49 26.69
C GLU A 381 -4.79 -5.31 27.66
N THR A 382 -3.88 -5.49 28.62
CA THR A 382 -3.45 -4.44 29.56
C THR A 382 -2.57 -3.36 28.93
N MET A 383 -2.09 -3.61 27.70
CA MET A 383 -1.31 -2.71 26.87
C MET A 383 -2.07 -2.34 25.59
N GLU A 384 -3.37 -2.61 25.49
CA GLU A 384 -4.23 -1.72 24.72
C GLU A 384 -4.10 -0.36 25.40
N THR A 385 -3.13 0.42 24.92
CA THR A 385 -2.69 1.64 25.55
C THR A 385 -3.69 2.72 25.21
N ASP A 386 -4.80 2.74 25.94
CA ASP A 386 -4.80 3.48 27.20
C ASP A 386 -6.24 3.82 27.66
N LEU A 387 -7.28 3.35 26.97
CA LEU A 387 -8.67 3.74 27.23
C LEU A 387 -9.56 2.50 27.30
N ASP A 388 -10.41 2.40 28.32
CA ASP A 388 -11.40 1.31 28.43
C ASP A 388 -12.42 1.36 27.28
N SER A 389 -12.05 0.69 26.19
CA SER A 389 -12.86 0.57 24.97
C SER A 389 -14.08 -0.33 25.17
N THR A 390 -14.03 -1.21 26.17
CA THR A 390 -15.11 -2.16 26.47
C THR A 390 -16.29 -1.47 27.13
N SER A 391 -16.03 -0.48 27.97
CA SER A 391 -17.04 0.38 28.61
C SER A 391 -17.32 1.67 27.83
N ALA A 392 -16.74 1.85 26.64
CA ALA A 392 -16.94 3.05 25.83
C ALA A 392 -18.42 3.35 25.56
N ILE A 393 -18.83 4.59 25.84
CA ILE A 393 -20.20 5.06 25.68
C ILE A 393 -20.53 5.14 24.19
N VAL A 394 -21.58 4.44 23.75
CA VAL A 394 -22.05 4.50 22.36
C VAL A 394 -22.80 5.82 22.15
N LEU A 395 -22.31 6.63 21.23
CA LEU A 395 -22.96 7.88 20.82
C LEU A 395 -23.81 7.66 19.57
N THR A 396 -24.84 8.48 19.44
CA THR A 396 -25.60 8.63 18.20
C THR A 396 -25.17 9.94 17.55
N CYS A 397 -24.75 9.88 16.29
CA CYS A 397 -24.32 11.07 15.55
C CYS A 397 -25.42 12.14 15.51
N GLY A 398 -25.03 13.41 15.62
CA GLY A 398 -25.93 14.57 15.67
C GLY A 398 -26.72 14.73 16.99
N VAL A 399 -26.60 13.81 17.94
CA VAL A 399 -27.29 13.88 19.24
C VAL A 399 -26.31 14.32 20.32
N THR A 400 -26.59 15.45 20.97
CA THR A 400 -25.77 15.93 22.10
C THR A 400 -25.83 14.97 23.28
N TYR A 401 -24.65 14.51 23.71
CA TYR A 401 -24.44 13.77 24.94
C TYR A 401 -24.00 14.72 26.06
N ASN A 402 -24.54 14.56 27.26
CA ASN A 402 -24.10 15.33 28.43
C ASN A 402 -23.40 14.38 29.40
N GLY A 403 -22.16 14.71 29.76
CA GLY A 403 -21.31 13.86 30.57
C GLY A 403 -20.44 14.64 31.55
N THR A 404 -19.57 13.91 32.23
CA THR A 404 -18.56 14.47 33.12
C THR A 404 -17.30 13.62 33.01
N THR A 405 -16.13 14.22 33.19
CA THR A 405 -14.86 13.49 33.33
C THR A 405 -14.56 13.11 34.78
N ASN A 406 -15.25 13.70 35.77
CA ASN A 406 -15.10 13.37 37.20
C ASN A 406 -15.21 11.86 37.53
N ASP A 407 -15.99 11.11 36.76
CA ASP A 407 -16.22 9.66 36.89
C ASP A 407 -15.49 8.86 35.79
N GLY A 408 -14.52 9.47 35.12
CA GLY A 408 -13.60 8.84 34.18
C GLY A 408 -12.43 8.16 34.88
N GLU A 409 -11.53 7.62 34.08
CA GLU A 409 -10.24 7.07 34.53
C GLU A 409 -9.14 8.08 34.18
N ASN A 410 -7.98 8.02 34.82
CA ASN A 410 -6.83 8.88 34.45
C ASN A 410 -5.69 7.95 34.07
N ILE A 411 -5.57 7.70 32.77
CA ILE A 411 -4.72 6.68 32.18
C ILE A 411 -3.78 7.33 31.14
N ILE A 412 -4.28 8.26 30.34
CA ILE A 412 -3.50 8.96 29.32
C ILE A 412 -3.08 10.31 29.87
N ASN A 413 -1.81 10.68 29.63
CA ASN A 413 -1.36 12.02 29.96
C ASN A 413 -0.96 12.83 28.71
N ILE A 414 -0.78 12.16 27.56
CA ILE A 414 -0.33 12.72 26.28
C ILE A 414 -0.88 11.85 25.14
N TYR A 415 -1.51 12.48 24.15
CA TYR A 415 -1.95 11.83 22.91
C TYR A 415 -0.95 12.10 21.77
N ASN A 416 -0.80 11.15 20.84
CA ASN A 416 0.08 11.33 19.70
C ASN A 416 -0.38 12.50 18.82
N GLY A 417 0.59 13.28 18.33
CA GLY A 417 0.33 14.52 17.61
C GLY A 417 0.03 15.75 18.49
N THR A 418 0.00 15.61 19.82
CA THR A 418 -0.20 16.75 20.74
C THR A 418 1.07 17.16 21.49
N TYR A 419 1.18 18.45 21.78
CA TYR A 419 2.33 19.03 22.50
C TYR A 419 2.00 19.36 23.98
N TRP A 420 0.78 19.10 24.42
CA TRP A 420 0.29 19.43 25.75
C TRP A 420 -0.03 18.18 26.58
N GLN A 421 -0.12 18.39 27.90
CA GLN A 421 -0.38 17.33 28.87
C GLN A 421 -1.85 17.37 29.29
N SER A 422 -2.63 16.41 28.78
CA SER A 422 -3.99 16.14 29.20
C SER A 422 -3.91 15.12 30.32
N THR A 423 -3.69 15.60 31.55
CA THR A 423 -3.38 14.79 32.75
C THR A 423 -4.61 14.61 33.65
N GLY A 424 -5.78 14.98 33.14
CA GLY A 424 -7.08 14.88 33.78
C GLY A 424 -7.62 13.46 33.71
N LYS A 425 -8.91 13.30 33.99
CA LYS A 425 -9.58 12.03 33.74
C LYS A 425 -10.16 12.01 32.34
N GLU A 426 -9.99 10.89 31.64
CA GLU A 426 -10.56 10.64 30.34
C GLU A 426 -11.95 10.00 30.44
N LYS A 427 -12.83 10.43 29.53
CA LYS A 427 -14.09 9.72 29.24
C LYS A 427 -14.08 9.21 27.81
N VAL A 428 -14.31 7.90 27.67
CA VAL A 428 -14.24 7.17 26.40
C VAL A 428 -15.63 7.02 25.79
N HIS A 429 -15.75 7.41 24.53
CA HIS A 429 -16.96 7.22 23.73
C HIS A 429 -16.62 6.52 22.41
N LYS A 430 -17.64 6.01 21.72
CA LYS A 430 -17.52 5.45 20.38
C LYS A 430 -18.70 5.77 19.47
N ILE A 431 -18.41 5.91 18.19
CA ILE A 431 -19.36 6.07 17.09
C ILE A 431 -19.08 5.02 16.01
N THR A 432 -20.06 4.76 15.15
CA THR A 432 -19.90 3.95 13.94
C THR A 432 -20.50 4.69 12.76
N THR A 433 -19.72 4.88 11.70
CA THR A 433 -20.13 5.57 10.48
C THR A 433 -20.41 4.55 9.37
N THR A 434 -21.40 4.86 8.52
CA THR A 434 -21.76 4.03 7.34
C THR A 434 -21.35 4.67 6.02
N TYR A 435 -21.11 5.98 6.03
CA TYR A 435 -20.64 6.75 4.88
C TYR A 435 -19.20 7.19 5.11
N PRO A 436 -18.39 7.33 4.05
CA PRO A 436 -17.11 8.00 4.15
C PRO A 436 -17.31 9.51 4.36
N GLY A 437 -16.33 10.16 4.97
CA GLY A 437 -16.31 11.63 5.08
C GLY A 437 -15.84 12.16 6.43
N ARG A 438 -16.19 13.41 6.74
CA ARG A 438 -15.73 14.15 7.91
C ARG A 438 -16.43 13.70 9.19
N ILE A 439 -15.64 13.49 10.25
CA ILE A 439 -16.11 13.35 11.63
C ILE A 439 -15.66 14.58 12.41
N SER A 440 -16.60 15.27 13.06
CA SER A 440 -16.34 16.44 13.90
C SER A 440 -16.87 16.19 15.31
N ALA A 441 -16.02 16.37 16.32
CA ALA A 441 -16.40 16.23 17.72
C ALA A 441 -16.20 17.57 18.44
N THR A 442 -17.30 18.13 18.96
CA THR A 442 -17.31 19.43 19.65
C THR A 442 -17.75 19.26 21.10
N ILE A 443 -16.98 19.81 22.02
CA ILE A 443 -17.31 19.90 23.45
C ILE A 443 -17.69 21.33 23.84
N SER A 444 -18.66 21.45 24.75
CA SER A 444 -19.19 22.73 25.25
C SER A 444 -19.66 22.60 26.70
N ASN A 445 -20.20 23.68 27.29
CA ASN A 445 -20.66 23.74 28.68
C ASN A 445 -19.58 23.35 29.73
N LEU A 446 -18.34 23.76 29.47
CA LEU A 446 -17.16 23.37 30.25
C LEU A 446 -17.08 24.02 31.64
N ASN A 447 -17.93 25.01 31.96
CA ASN A 447 -17.95 25.72 33.26
C ASN A 447 -16.59 26.30 33.72
N GLY A 448 -15.71 26.63 32.77
CA GLY A 448 -14.36 27.15 33.04
C GLY A 448 -13.27 26.09 33.17
N GLU A 449 -13.62 24.80 33.05
CA GLU A 449 -12.67 23.69 33.02
C GLU A 449 -11.95 23.62 31.66
N ASN A 450 -10.69 23.20 31.70
CA ASN A 450 -9.85 23.04 30.52
C ASN A 450 -9.92 21.60 30.05
N LEU A 451 -10.99 21.24 29.35
CA LEU A 451 -11.18 19.92 28.75
C LEU A 451 -10.87 20.00 27.25
N ASP A 452 -10.18 18.98 26.75
CA ASP A 452 -9.82 18.75 25.36
C ASP A 452 -10.65 17.58 24.79
N VAL A 453 -10.77 17.53 23.46
CA VAL A 453 -11.42 16.43 22.73
C VAL A 453 -10.50 15.81 21.69
N PHE A 454 -10.58 14.49 21.55
CA PHE A 454 -9.76 13.69 20.64
C PHE A 454 -10.62 12.71 19.83
N ILE A 455 -10.27 12.52 18.56
CA ILE A 455 -10.84 11.49 17.68
C ILE A 455 -9.76 10.48 17.38
N LEU A 456 -10.00 9.21 17.71
CA LEU A 456 -9.04 8.14 17.52
C LEU A 456 -9.62 7.03 16.63
N LYS A 457 -8.79 6.43 15.77
CA LYS A 457 -9.19 5.27 14.96
C LYS A 457 -9.37 4.01 15.80
N TYR A 458 -8.50 3.84 16.79
CA TYR A 458 -8.53 2.77 17.78
C TYR A 458 -8.46 3.42 19.17
N ALA A 459 -8.92 2.76 20.23
CA ALA A 459 -8.85 3.27 21.60
C ALA A 459 -7.40 3.23 22.15
N ASP A 460 -6.50 3.90 21.44
CA ASP A 460 -5.07 3.93 21.69
C ASP A 460 -4.56 5.37 21.51
N ARG A 461 -3.80 5.88 22.50
CA ARG A 461 -3.28 7.26 22.46
C ARG A 461 -2.48 7.58 21.20
N ASN A 462 -1.89 6.57 20.55
CA ASN A 462 -1.08 6.70 19.35
C ASN A 462 -1.90 6.77 18.07
N CYS A 463 -3.18 6.38 18.13
CA CYS A 463 -4.11 6.34 17.01
C CYS A 463 -5.02 7.57 16.94
N SER A 464 -4.60 8.69 17.55
CA SER A 464 -5.24 10.00 17.40
C SER A 464 -5.21 10.44 15.95
N LEU A 465 -6.40 10.58 15.36
CA LEU A 465 -6.62 11.15 14.03
C LEU A 465 -6.72 12.68 14.11
N ALA A 466 -7.35 13.18 15.17
CA ALA A 466 -7.54 14.60 15.40
C ALA A 466 -7.65 14.92 16.88
N SER A 467 -7.29 16.14 17.26
CA SER A 467 -7.36 16.64 18.63
C SER A 467 -7.63 18.14 18.63
N GLY A 468 -8.32 18.65 19.65
CA GLY A 468 -8.40 20.08 19.87
C GLY A 468 -9.03 20.47 21.21
N ASP A 469 -8.90 21.76 21.52
CA ASP A 469 -9.27 22.37 22.81
C ASP A 469 -10.79 22.39 23.03
N SER A 470 -11.57 22.47 21.95
CA SER A 470 -13.04 22.34 22.04
C SER A 470 -13.64 21.65 20.83
N VAL A 471 -12.88 21.50 19.74
CA VAL A 471 -13.30 20.84 18.51
C VAL A 471 -12.14 20.01 17.99
N ALA A 472 -12.42 18.76 17.59
CA ALA A 472 -11.50 17.92 16.83
C ALA A 472 -12.19 17.46 15.54
N THR A 473 -11.48 17.51 14.41
CA THR A 473 -12.03 17.17 13.09
C THR A 473 -11.11 16.20 12.37
N ALA A 474 -11.66 15.05 11.95
CA ALA A 474 -10.99 14.07 11.12
C ALA A 474 -11.67 14.01 9.75
N ASP A 475 -10.93 14.33 8.69
CA ASP A 475 -11.41 14.36 7.31
C ASP A 475 -11.21 13.02 6.59
N ASP A 476 -11.96 12.83 5.50
CA ASP A 476 -11.82 11.71 4.56
C ASP A 476 -11.79 10.34 5.26
N THR A 477 -12.59 10.16 6.31
CA THR A 477 -12.58 8.93 7.08
C THR A 477 -13.35 7.83 6.35
N GLU A 478 -12.79 6.63 6.32
CA GLU A 478 -13.48 5.44 5.81
C GLU A 478 -14.58 4.98 6.78
N PRO A 479 -15.68 4.35 6.29
CA PRO A 479 -16.71 3.79 7.14
C PRO A 479 -16.13 2.85 8.21
N GLY A 480 -16.61 3.00 9.45
CA GLY A 480 -16.15 2.14 10.54
C GLY A 480 -16.38 2.73 11.93
N THR A 481 -15.78 2.10 12.94
CA THR A 481 -15.87 2.54 14.33
C THR A 481 -14.72 3.49 14.67
N PHE A 482 -15.04 4.56 15.41
CA PHE A 482 -14.09 5.55 15.91
C PHE A 482 -14.35 5.83 17.39
N TYR A 483 -13.31 6.27 18.10
CA TYR A 483 -13.37 6.59 19.53
C TYR A 483 -13.23 8.08 19.75
N ILE A 484 -14.09 8.64 20.61
CA ILE A 484 -14.10 10.07 20.94
C ILE A 484 -13.77 10.21 22.42
N ILE A 485 -12.68 10.91 22.72
CA ILE A 485 -12.17 11.03 24.08
C ILE A 485 -12.31 12.47 24.54
N VAL A 486 -12.85 12.65 25.73
CA VAL A 486 -12.86 13.95 26.42
C VAL A 486 -11.98 13.83 27.64
N ASP A 487 -10.98 14.69 27.75
CA ASP A 487 -9.96 14.62 28.81
C ASP A 487 -9.55 16.02 29.25
N GLY A 488 -9.05 16.18 30.48
CA GLY A 488 -8.68 17.46 31.05
C GLY A 488 -7.20 17.79 30.95
N ARG A 489 -6.89 19.04 30.63
CA ARG A 489 -5.53 19.57 30.64
C ARG A 489 -5.06 19.87 32.06
N TYR A 490 -3.82 19.51 32.38
CA TYR A 490 -3.20 19.77 33.69
C TYR A 490 -4.03 19.27 34.91
N GLY A 491 -4.75 18.16 34.77
CA GLY A 491 -5.55 17.56 35.84
C GLY A 491 -6.96 18.14 35.98
N ALA A 492 -7.43 18.93 34.99
CA ALA A 492 -8.81 19.42 34.98
C ALA A 492 -9.81 18.27 34.89
N GLU A 493 -10.96 18.43 35.54
CA GLU A 493 -12.07 17.47 35.50
C GLU A 493 -13.38 18.25 35.59
N GLY A 494 -14.39 17.89 34.79
CA GLY A 494 -15.55 18.75 34.64
C GLY A 494 -16.72 18.11 33.91
N THR A 495 -17.84 18.81 33.94
CA THR A 495 -19.00 18.50 33.09
C THR A 495 -18.76 19.03 31.68
N TYR A 496 -19.28 18.32 30.68
CA TYR A 496 -19.26 18.77 29.30
C TYR A 496 -20.51 18.29 28.55
N SER A 497 -20.83 19.00 27.47
CA SER A 497 -21.76 18.56 26.44
C SER A 497 -20.95 18.22 25.20
N LEU A 498 -21.03 16.98 24.73
CA LEU A 498 -20.35 16.47 23.53
C LEU A 498 -21.36 16.33 22.39
N ASN A 499 -21.08 16.97 21.27
CA ASN A 499 -21.80 16.76 20.01
C ASN A 499 -20.83 16.18 18.99
N VAL A 500 -21.23 15.11 18.29
CA VAL A 500 -20.42 14.47 17.26
C VAL A 500 -21.21 14.47 15.96
N SER A 501 -20.73 15.22 14.97
CA SER A 501 -21.19 15.13 13.59
C SER A 501 -20.44 14.03 12.85
N CYS A 502 -21.17 13.23 12.10
CA CYS A 502 -20.65 12.07 11.37
C CYS A 502 -21.12 12.17 9.93
N PRO A 503 -20.35 11.63 8.97
CA PRO A 503 -20.77 11.62 7.58
C PRO A 503 -22.06 10.83 7.41
N ASP A 504 -23.04 11.44 6.76
CA ASP A 504 -24.32 10.82 6.40
C ASP A 504 -24.61 11.02 4.89
N ASN A 505 -25.85 10.77 4.46
CA ASN A 505 -26.26 10.91 3.06
C ASN A 505 -26.80 12.31 2.69
N GLN A 506 -26.37 13.37 3.38
CA GLN A 506 -26.75 14.75 3.09
C GLN A 506 -25.62 15.49 2.36
N ALA A 507 -25.92 16.71 1.91
CA ALA A 507 -24.88 17.63 1.45
C ALA A 507 -24.07 18.10 2.67
N ASP A 508 -22.90 18.69 2.42
CA ASP A 508 -22.10 19.30 3.48
C ASP A 508 -21.25 20.38 2.82
N LEU A 509 -21.73 21.62 2.87
CA LEU A 509 -21.11 22.76 2.23
C LEU A 509 -20.01 23.32 3.14
N ILE A 510 -18.89 23.62 2.52
CA ILE A 510 -17.78 24.30 3.17
C ILE A 510 -17.34 25.44 2.28
N VAL A 511 -17.06 26.58 2.90
CA VAL A 511 -16.35 27.69 2.25
C VAL A 511 -14.95 27.78 2.85
N GLU A 512 -13.93 27.78 2.00
CA GLU A 512 -12.53 27.71 2.40
C GLU A 512 -11.62 28.58 1.52
N ASN A 513 -10.37 28.75 1.95
CA ASN A 513 -9.34 29.50 1.22
C ASN A 513 -9.70 30.95 0.87
N ALA A 514 -10.55 31.60 1.68
CA ALA A 514 -10.89 33.00 1.51
C ALA A 514 -9.64 33.89 1.55
N LYS A 515 -9.45 34.71 0.53
CA LYS A 515 -8.33 35.65 0.38
C LYS A 515 -8.86 37.01 -0.01
N VAL A 516 -8.24 38.06 0.52
CA VAL A 516 -8.53 39.45 0.18
C VAL A 516 -7.34 40.08 -0.51
N ASN A 517 -7.58 40.79 -1.61
CA ASN A 517 -6.56 41.52 -2.35
C ASN A 517 -7.06 42.94 -2.71
N PRO A 518 -6.29 44.01 -2.40
CA PRO A 518 -5.05 44.01 -1.61
C PRO A 518 -5.29 43.74 -0.11
N MET A 519 -4.26 43.25 0.60
CA MET A 519 -4.34 42.98 2.05
C MET A 519 -4.47 44.26 2.90
N TYR A 520 -4.01 45.40 2.38
CA TYR A 520 -4.20 46.74 2.96
C TYR A 520 -5.23 47.48 2.13
N VAL A 521 -6.34 47.91 2.73
CA VAL A 521 -7.45 48.55 2.01
C VAL A 521 -7.86 49.81 2.74
N VAL A 522 -7.82 50.96 2.06
CA VAL A 522 -8.26 52.23 2.63
C VAL A 522 -9.77 52.19 2.88
N SER A 523 -10.22 52.78 4.00
CA SER A 523 -11.64 52.90 4.33
C SER A 523 -12.45 53.47 3.16
N GLY A 524 -13.55 52.82 2.78
CA GLY A 524 -14.40 53.22 1.65
C GLY A 524 -13.91 52.78 0.26
N ALA A 525 -12.77 52.10 0.16
CA ALA A 525 -12.25 51.57 -1.10
C ALA A 525 -12.89 50.23 -1.49
N GLN A 526 -12.50 49.73 -2.67
CA GLN A 526 -12.87 48.39 -3.13
C GLN A 526 -11.79 47.38 -2.78
N LEU A 527 -12.21 46.15 -2.54
CA LEU A 527 -11.33 44.99 -2.43
C LEU A 527 -11.85 43.87 -3.30
N LYS A 528 -10.98 42.92 -3.62
CA LYS A 528 -11.32 41.65 -4.23
C LYS A 528 -11.29 40.54 -3.19
N VAL A 529 -12.26 39.65 -3.23
CA VAL A 529 -12.27 38.40 -2.46
C VAL A 529 -12.26 37.21 -3.40
N ASP A 530 -11.41 36.23 -3.09
CA ASP A 530 -11.37 34.92 -3.75
C ASP A 530 -11.61 33.83 -2.69
N ALA A 531 -12.45 32.82 -2.96
CA ALA A 531 -12.72 31.70 -2.06
C ALA A 531 -13.09 30.42 -2.83
N LEU A 532 -13.10 29.28 -2.16
CA LEU A 532 -13.58 28.01 -2.70
C LEU A 532 -14.80 27.56 -1.89
N VAL A 533 -15.89 27.23 -2.57
CA VAL A 533 -17.05 26.58 -1.96
C VAL A 533 -17.11 25.15 -2.45
N ARG A 534 -17.16 24.17 -1.54
CA ARG A 534 -17.16 22.75 -1.86
C ARG A 534 -18.31 22.06 -1.15
N ASN A 535 -18.89 21.05 -1.78
CA ASN A 535 -19.79 20.11 -1.14
C ASN A 535 -19.02 18.84 -0.77
N ILE A 536 -18.61 18.70 0.49
CA ILE A 536 -17.89 17.54 1.04
C ILE A 536 -18.83 16.39 1.45
N GLY A 537 -20.15 16.61 1.35
CA GLY A 537 -21.17 15.64 1.71
C GLY A 537 -21.40 14.56 0.65
N ASN A 538 -22.30 13.63 0.95
CA ASN A 538 -22.61 12.48 0.11
C ASN A 538 -23.85 12.68 -0.78
N SER A 539 -24.45 13.88 -0.79
CA SER A 539 -25.58 14.23 -1.68
C SER A 539 -25.39 15.60 -2.36
N SER A 540 -26.23 15.92 -3.36
CA SER A 540 -26.16 17.19 -4.10
C SER A 540 -26.81 18.33 -3.30
N ALA A 541 -26.13 19.47 -3.21
CA ALA A 541 -26.64 20.70 -2.62
C ALA A 541 -27.35 21.55 -3.69
N PRO A 542 -28.61 21.98 -3.48
CA PRO A 542 -29.28 22.90 -4.39
C PRO A 542 -28.60 24.28 -4.39
N SER A 543 -28.98 25.12 -5.35
CA SER A 543 -28.46 26.49 -5.42
C SER A 543 -28.83 27.26 -4.16
N ASN A 544 -27.88 28.02 -3.61
CA ASN A 544 -27.99 28.74 -2.35
C ASN A 544 -27.22 30.08 -2.41
N THR A 545 -27.26 30.85 -1.32
CA THR A 545 -26.68 32.20 -1.28
C THR A 545 -25.38 32.24 -0.48
N LEU A 546 -24.36 32.91 -1.02
CA LEU A 546 -23.13 33.26 -0.31
C LEU A 546 -23.14 34.74 0.06
N ASN A 547 -23.15 35.05 1.35
CA ASN A 547 -23.13 36.42 1.87
C ASN A 547 -21.71 36.84 2.29
N PHE A 548 -21.39 38.13 2.09
CA PHE A 548 -20.13 38.75 2.49
C PHE A 548 -20.37 39.81 3.56
N TYR A 549 -19.76 39.64 4.73
CA TYR A 549 -19.88 40.56 5.86
C TYR A 549 -18.52 41.15 6.21
N VAL A 550 -18.48 42.41 6.63
CA VAL A 550 -17.30 42.98 7.26
C VAL A 550 -17.50 43.02 8.76
N SER A 551 -16.49 42.55 9.48
CA SER A 551 -16.47 42.47 10.94
C SER A 551 -15.17 43.00 11.54
N ASN A 552 -15.23 43.28 12.85
CA ASN A 552 -14.06 43.60 13.68
C ASN A 552 -13.41 42.35 14.29
N ASP A 553 -14.06 41.20 14.17
CA ASP A 553 -13.56 39.92 14.66
C ASP A 553 -13.83 38.82 13.61
N PRO A 554 -13.20 37.64 13.73
CA PRO A 554 -13.28 36.62 12.67
C PRO A 554 -14.60 35.83 12.67
N GLY A 555 -15.49 36.02 13.65
CA GLY A 555 -16.72 35.25 13.82
C GLY A 555 -17.96 36.00 13.38
N LEU A 556 -18.93 35.28 12.80
CA LEU A 556 -20.19 35.90 12.36
C LEU A 556 -21.07 36.22 13.58
N SER A 557 -21.50 37.48 13.69
CA SER A 557 -22.33 38.02 14.76
C SER A 557 -23.41 38.96 14.20
N GLY A 558 -24.40 39.29 15.02
CA GLY A 558 -25.49 40.20 14.63
C GLY A 558 -25.05 41.65 14.39
N ASP A 559 -23.84 42.02 14.80
CA ASP A 559 -23.28 43.37 14.63
C ASP A 559 -22.48 43.53 13.32
N ASP A 560 -22.31 42.45 12.56
CA ASP A 560 -21.54 42.46 11.31
C ASP A 560 -22.31 43.10 10.16
N VAL A 561 -21.57 43.80 9.30
CA VAL A 561 -22.16 44.58 8.21
C VAL A 561 -22.16 43.75 6.93
N LEU A 562 -23.33 43.36 6.43
CA LEU A 562 -23.47 42.75 5.11
C LEU A 562 -23.09 43.77 4.03
N ILE A 563 -22.07 43.45 3.23
CA ILE A 563 -21.54 44.34 2.17
C ILE A 563 -21.79 43.81 0.75
N GLY A 564 -22.19 42.56 0.61
CA GLY A 564 -22.51 41.96 -0.68
C GLY A 564 -23.06 40.54 -0.54
N ASN A 565 -23.55 40.00 -1.65
CA ASN A 565 -23.89 38.58 -1.77
C ASN A 565 -23.71 38.13 -3.22
N THR A 566 -23.58 36.82 -3.39
CA THR A 566 -23.55 36.16 -4.70
C THR A 566 -24.31 34.83 -4.61
N THR A 567 -24.75 34.30 -5.75
CA THR A 567 -25.48 33.02 -5.81
C THR A 567 -24.53 31.89 -6.14
N VAL A 568 -24.55 30.83 -5.33
CA VAL A 568 -23.86 29.57 -5.63
C VAL A 568 -24.84 28.61 -6.27
N GLY A 569 -24.47 28.11 -7.45
CA GLY A 569 -25.28 27.14 -8.20
C GLY A 569 -25.39 25.80 -7.47
N THR A 570 -26.15 24.87 -8.03
CA THR A 570 -26.22 23.49 -7.51
C THR A 570 -24.84 22.83 -7.53
N LEU A 571 -24.43 22.25 -6.39
CA LEU A 571 -23.15 21.56 -6.22
C LEU A 571 -23.38 20.08 -5.93
N ASN A 572 -22.96 19.20 -6.84
CA ASN A 572 -23.01 17.77 -6.59
C ASN A 572 -22.05 17.35 -5.48
N SER A 573 -22.27 16.16 -4.91
CA SER A 573 -21.34 15.56 -3.93
C SER A 573 -19.91 15.58 -4.47
N GLN A 574 -18.97 15.96 -3.60
CA GLN A 574 -17.53 16.12 -3.89
C GLN A 574 -17.21 17.12 -5.01
N SER A 575 -18.14 18.00 -5.37
CA SER A 575 -17.91 19.09 -6.33
C SER A 575 -17.65 20.41 -5.62
N ASP A 576 -16.95 21.31 -6.31
CA ASP A 576 -16.59 22.63 -5.82
C ASP A 576 -16.84 23.73 -6.88
N VAL A 577 -16.82 24.97 -6.41
CA VAL A 577 -16.90 26.19 -7.22
C VAL A 577 -16.03 27.27 -6.59
N ALA A 578 -15.22 27.94 -7.40
CA ALA A 578 -14.50 29.12 -6.92
C ALA A 578 -15.39 30.35 -6.98
N ILE A 579 -15.23 31.22 -6.00
CA ILE A 579 -15.93 32.48 -5.84
C ILE A 579 -14.90 33.58 -6.01
N SER A 580 -15.20 34.57 -6.86
CA SER A 580 -14.44 35.81 -6.91
C SER A 580 -15.35 37.02 -7.08
N GLU A 581 -15.24 37.97 -6.15
CA GLU A 581 -16.13 39.13 -6.09
C GLU A 581 -15.32 40.40 -5.77
N ILE A 582 -15.70 41.52 -6.40
CA ILE A 582 -15.21 42.86 -6.04
C ILE A 582 -16.25 43.50 -5.14
N LEU A 583 -15.86 43.80 -3.90
CA LEU A 583 -16.74 44.33 -2.88
C LEU A 583 -16.36 45.76 -2.54
N SER A 584 -17.36 46.62 -2.35
CA SER A 584 -17.15 48.00 -1.90
C SER A 584 -17.25 48.07 -0.38
N LEU A 585 -16.19 48.54 0.26
CA LEU A 585 -16.17 48.67 1.72
C LEU A 585 -16.96 49.89 2.17
N PRO A 586 -17.67 49.82 3.31
CA PRO A 586 -18.19 51.02 3.96
C PRO A 586 -17.05 51.86 4.55
N ALA A 587 -17.38 53.07 5.01
CA ALA A 587 -16.46 53.85 5.82
C ALA A 587 -16.25 53.17 7.18
N MET A 588 -14.99 52.95 7.57
CA MET A 588 -14.64 52.16 8.75
C MET A 588 -13.44 52.75 9.49
N SER A 589 -13.34 52.43 10.78
CA SER A 589 -12.15 52.76 11.57
C SER A 589 -10.94 51.92 11.15
N GLY A 590 -9.74 52.46 11.34
CA GLY A 590 -8.51 51.69 11.13
C GLY A 590 -8.38 50.49 12.08
N GLY A 591 -7.49 49.56 11.71
CA GLY A 591 -7.19 48.31 12.39
C GLY A 591 -7.42 47.07 11.52
N THR A 592 -7.12 45.89 12.08
CA THR A 592 -7.48 44.60 11.47
C THR A 592 -8.99 44.49 11.35
N LYS A 593 -9.46 44.14 10.16
CA LYS A 593 -10.85 43.79 9.86
C LYS A 593 -10.90 42.39 9.28
N TYR A 594 -12.09 41.82 9.26
CA TYR A 594 -12.35 40.50 8.72
C TYR A 594 -13.46 40.58 7.69
N LEU A 595 -13.24 39.96 6.53
CA LEU A 595 -14.27 39.68 5.56
C LEU A 595 -14.77 38.26 5.84
N ILE A 596 -16.00 38.14 6.33
CA ILE A 596 -16.64 36.87 6.64
C ILE A 596 -17.51 36.45 5.46
N LEU A 597 -17.35 35.22 5.02
CA LEU A 597 -18.13 34.60 3.96
C LEU A 597 -19.03 33.55 4.61
N LYS A 598 -20.36 33.63 4.38
CA LYS A 598 -21.33 32.60 4.81
C LYS A 598 -22.01 31.98 3.60
N ILE A 599 -21.67 30.73 3.26
CA ILE A 599 -22.42 29.92 2.28
C ILE A 599 -23.69 29.38 2.93
N ASP A 600 -24.68 29.01 2.12
CA ASP A 600 -26.04 28.70 2.58
C ASP A 600 -26.58 29.73 3.58
N ALA A 601 -26.46 31.01 3.21
CA ALA A 601 -26.64 32.10 4.16
C ALA A 601 -28.02 32.13 4.83
N ASN A 602 -29.04 31.54 4.20
CA ASN A 602 -30.42 31.48 4.68
C ASN A 602 -30.80 30.11 5.30
N ASP A 603 -29.84 29.21 5.51
CA ASP A 603 -30.02 27.86 6.04
C ASP A 603 -31.08 27.08 5.22
N GLU A 604 -30.95 27.14 3.89
CA GLU A 604 -31.88 26.58 2.90
C GLU A 604 -31.48 25.20 2.36
N VAL A 605 -30.23 24.78 2.61
CA VAL A 605 -29.72 23.44 2.31
C VAL A 605 -29.70 22.62 3.61
N ALA A 606 -30.17 21.37 3.55
CA ALA A 606 -30.03 20.45 4.68
C ALA A 606 -28.64 19.80 4.62
N GLU A 607 -27.82 20.05 5.65
CA GLU A 607 -26.43 19.64 5.68
C GLU A 607 -26.08 18.64 6.79
N THR A 608 -24.94 17.97 6.62
CA THR A 608 -24.38 17.10 7.67
C THR A 608 -23.85 17.94 8.82
N ASP A 609 -23.12 19.02 8.53
CA ASP A 609 -22.58 19.96 9.53
C ASP A 609 -22.73 21.43 9.10
N GLU A 610 -23.77 22.08 9.65
CA GLU A 610 -24.08 23.50 9.42
C GLU A 610 -22.99 24.48 9.89
N LEU A 611 -21.99 24.03 10.64
CA LEU A 611 -20.95 24.91 11.19
C LEU A 611 -19.85 25.25 10.17
N LEU A 612 -19.77 24.51 9.06
CA LEU A 612 -18.73 24.67 8.03
C LEU A 612 -19.07 25.74 6.99
N ASN A 613 -20.25 26.31 7.11
CA ASN A 613 -20.80 27.30 6.19
C ASN A 613 -20.15 28.68 6.30
N THR A 614 -19.21 28.89 7.24
CA THR A 614 -18.59 30.20 7.44
C THR A 614 -17.07 30.14 7.44
N THR A 615 -16.43 31.09 6.74
CA THR A 615 -14.98 31.35 6.82
C THR A 615 -14.71 32.84 6.84
N SER A 616 -13.48 33.24 7.17
CA SER A 616 -13.11 34.66 7.13
C SER A 616 -11.68 34.90 6.66
N ALA A 617 -11.48 36.05 6.01
CA ALA A 617 -10.20 36.53 5.55
C ALA A 617 -9.87 37.87 6.22
N ALA A 618 -8.72 37.95 6.88
CA ALA A 618 -8.27 39.17 7.51
C ALA A 618 -7.69 40.16 6.48
N PHE A 619 -7.97 41.44 6.67
CA PHE A 619 -7.35 42.53 5.94
C PHE A 619 -7.08 43.71 6.88
N GLN A 620 -6.20 44.61 6.48
CA GLN A 620 -5.80 45.77 7.27
C GLN A 620 -6.45 47.03 6.72
N VAL A 621 -7.16 47.75 7.58
CA VAL A 621 -7.59 49.12 7.28
C VAL A 621 -6.58 50.06 7.93
N PRO A 622 -5.78 50.80 7.14
CA PRO A 622 -4.83 51.75 7.70
C PRO A 622 -5.51 52.80 8.58
N GLY A 623 -4.78 53.35 9.54
CA GLY A 623 -5.21 54.54 10.28
C GLY A 623 -5.48 55.72 9.35
N ALA A 624 -6.14 56.77 9.84
CA ALA A 624 -6.34 57.98 9.05
C ALA A 624 -4.98 58.55 8.61
N GLY A 625 -4.82 58.72 7.29
CA GLY A 625 -3.64 59.34 6.70
C GLY A 625 -3.85 60.84 6.45
N THR A 626 -2.73 61.54 6.33
CA THR A 626 -2.58 62.95 5.99
C THR A 626 -2.05 63.14 4.56
N MET A 627 -1.62 62.05 3.91
CA MET A 627 -1.17 62.04 2.54
C MET A 627 -2.19 62.69 1.60
N ASN A 628 -1.72 63.68 0.84
CA ASN A 628 -2.50 64.37 -0.18
C ASN A 628 -2.03 63.94 -1.57
N CYS A 629 -2.78 63.07 -2.23
CA CYS A 629 -2.44 62.61 -3.58
C CYS A 629 -2.95 63.51 -4.71
N LEU A 630 -3.49 64.70 -4.42
CA LEU A 630 -3.91 65.63 -5.48
C LEU A 630 -2.73 66.11 -6.35
N SER A 631 -1.51 66.04 -5.83
CA SER A 631 -0.26 66.36 -6.54
C SER A 631 0.42 65.12 -7.15
N ALA A 632 -0.20 63.93 -7.06
CA ALA A 632 0.40 62.69 -7.53
C ALA A 632 0.66 62.74 -9.04
N VAL A 633 1.85 62.29 -9.44
CA VAL A 633 2.25 62.20 -10.84
C VAL A 633 1.86 60.84 -11.40
N SER A 634 0.95 60.82 -12.38
CA SER A 634 0.52 59.57 -12.99
C SER A 634 1.61 58.95 -13.87
N LEU A 635 2.03 57.72 -13.54
CA LEU A 635 3.00 56.95 -14.32
C LEU A 635 2.30 56.20 -15.45
N GLN A 636 3.00 56.07 -16.57
CA GLN A 636 2.51 55.39 -17.77
C GLN A 636 3.27 54.09 -17.97
N ASN A 637 2.58 53.06 -18.49
CA ASN A 637 3.16 51.74 -18.70
C ASN A 637 4.45 51.79 -19.52
N GLY A 638 5.55 51.29 -18.98
CA GLY A 638 6.82 51.13 -19.68
C GLY A 638 7.51 52.45 -20.06
N VAL A 639 6.99 53.59 -19.59
CA VAL A 639 7.56 54.92 -19.85
C VAL A 639 8.47 55.32 -18.71
N TRP A 640 9.67 55.78 -19.06
CA TRP A 640 10.58 56.39 -18.10
C TRP A 640 10.06 57.75 -17.63
N PHE A 641 9.85 57.87 -16.33
CA PHE A 641 9.68 59.13 -15.63
C PHE A 641 11.02 59.59 -15.05
N ASN A 642 11.32 60.88 -15.18
CA ASN A 642 12.50 61.50 -14.58
C ASN A 642 12.04 62.58 -13.60
N GLY A 643 12.36 62.39 -12.33
CA GLY A 643 12.01 63.32 -11.25
C GLY A 643 13.24 63.80 -10.50
N ASN A 644 13.05 64.75 -9.60
CA ASN A 644 14.08 65.16 -8.65
C ASN A 644 13.42 65.60 -7.35
N THR A 645 13.68 64.87 -6.25
CA THR A 645 13.05 65.15 -4.95
C THR A 645 13.41 66.55 -4.44
N SER A 646 14.61 67.07 -4.76
CA SER A 646 15.04 68.40 -4.31
C SER A 646 14.26 69.56 -4.92
N THR A 647 13.77 69.42 -6.16
CA THR A 647 13.09 70.47 -6.92
C THR A 647 11.59 70.24 -7.07
N ASN A 648 11.15 68.98 -7.04
CA ASN A 648 9.78 68.57 -7.31
C ASN A 648 9.05 68.00 -6.10
N GLY A 649 9.78 67.68 -5.03
CA GLY A 649 9.16 67.12 -3.83
C GLY A 649 8.62 68.17 -2.89
N GLU A 650 7.60 67.78 -2.13
CA GLU A 650 7.05 68.52 -1.01
C GLU A 650 7.37 67.72 0.26
N ALA A 651 7.66 68.35 1.39
CA ALA A 651 7.96 67.66 2.65
C ALA A 651 6.72 67.70 3.55
N ASN A 652 5.72 66.89 3.23
CA ASN A 652 4.40 66.91 3.88
C ASN A 652 4.12 65.65 4.71
N ILE A 653 4.88 64.58 4.52
CA ILE A 653 4.69 63.29 5.19
C ILE A 653 5.98 62.96 5.97
N SER A 654 5.93 63.12 7.29
CA SER A 654 7.09 62.85 8.16
C SER A 654 7.30 61.37 8.47
N ASP A 655 6.21 60.58 8.49
CA ASP A 655 6.23 59.20 8.97
C ASP A 655 5.39 58.27 8.08
N TYR A 656 6.04 57.27 7.49
CA TYR A 656 5.37 56.13 6.86
C TYR A 656 5.35 54.95 7.83
N SER A 657 4.25 54.19 7.84
CA SER A 657 4.15 53.00 8.69
C SER A 657 5.32 52.05 8.43
N TRP A 658 6.13 51.79 9.48
CA TRP A 658 7.28 50.87 9.56
C TRP A 658 8.72 51.41 9.29
N PHE A 659 8.93 52.71 9.03
CA PHE A 659 10.27 53.25 8.75
C PHE A 659 10.78 54.33 9.72
N PHE A 660 12.10 54.57 9.70
CA PHE A 660 12.78 55.65 10.41
C PHE A 660 12.46 56.99 9.74
N ASP A 661 12.03 57.99 10.53
CA ASP A 661 11.94 59.44 10.26
C ASP A 661 12.41 59.87 8.84
N LEU A 662 11.46 60.01 7.91
CA LEU A 662 11.70 60.42 6.51
C LEU A 662 11.15 61.83 6.28
N ASP A 663 11.73 62.81 6.97
CA ASP A 663 11.34 64.23 6.91
C ASP A 663 11.76 64.98 5.62
N ASN A 664 12.23 64.28 4.58
CA ASN A 664 12.74 64.93 3.37
C ASN A 664 11.63 65.15 2.35
N LYS A 665 11.92 65.87 1.27
CA LYS A 665 10.92 66.11 0.22
C LYS A 665 10.56 64.83 -0.52
N GLU A 666 9.29 64.47 -0.49
CA GLU A 666 8.74 63.34 -1.24
C GLU A 666 8.07 63.76 -2.57
N VAL A 667 8.13 62.88 -3.56
CA VAL A 667 7.32 62.97 -4.79
C VAL A 667 6.41 61.76 -4.84
N ILE A 668 5.11 62.01 -4.89
CA ILE A 668 4.07 60.97 -4.98
C ILE A 668 3.81 60.68 -6.45
N HIS A 669 3.84 59.40 -6.80
CA HIS A 669 3.40 58.88 -8.09
C HIS A 669 2.16 58.03 -7.89
N GLU A 670 1.34 57.94 -8.92
CA GLU A 670 0.23 57.00 -8.96
C GLU A 670 0.26 56.20 -10.25
N PHE A 671 -0.25 54.98 -10.20
CA PHE A 671 -0.54 54.22 -11.39
C PHE A 671 -1.73 53.32 -11.14
N THR A 672 -2.58 53.20 -12.14
CA THR A 672 -3.65 52.20 -12.15
C THR A 672 -3.26 51.21 -13.24
N PRO A 673 -2.73 50.04 -12.87
CA PRO A 673 -2.43 49.03 -13.83
C PRO A 673 -3.74 48.64 -14.48
N GLU A 674 -3.64 48.58 -15.79
CA GLU A 674 -4.70 48.13 -16.62
C GLU A 674 -4.96 46.65 -16.27
N TYR A 675 -3.94 45.79 -16.36
CA TYR A 675 -4.05 44.35 -16.13
C TYR A 675 -3.65 43.91 -14.72
N SER A 676 -4.35 42.92 -14.15
CA SER A 676 -3.86 42.15 -13.01
C SER A 676 -2.62 41.33 -13.40
N GLY A 677 -1.59 41.28 -12.55
CA GLY A 677 -0.40 40.49 -12.81
C GLY A 677 0.86 41.04 -12.16
N LEU A 678 2.02 40.52 -12.60
CA LEU A 678 3.31 40.97 -12.11
C LEU A 678 3.69 42.30 -12.78
N ALA A 679 3.66 43.38 -12.03
CA ALA A 679 4.22 44.65 -12.45
C ALA A 679 5.71 44.68 -12.14
N LYS A 680 6.48 45.29 -13.05
CA LYS A 680 7.93 45.39 -12.95
C LYS A 680 8.36 46.84 -12.85
N LEU A 681 8.97 47.19 -11.74
CA LEU A 681 9.54 48.49 -11.48
C LEU A 681 11.04 48.46 -11.76
N THR A 682 11.50 49.36 -12.62
CA THR A 682 12.89 49.46 -13.08
C THR A 682 13.48 50.85 -12.80
N PHE A 683 14.75 50.86 -12.40
CA PHE A 683 15.54 52.07 -12.12
C PHE A 683 16.86 52.09 -12.89
N THR A 684 17.29 53.26 -13.36
CA THR A 684 18.62 53.49 -13.96
C THR A 684 19.24 54.77 -13.40
N GLU A 685 20.58 54.80 -13.28
CA GLU A 685 21.41 55.93 -12.77
C GLU A 685 20.97 57.31 -13.32
N VAL A 686 21.01 58.42 -12.58
CA VAL A 686 22.02 58.89 -11.60
C VAL A 686 21.32 59.42 -10.35
N LEU A 687 21.55 58.78 -9.19
CA LEU A 687 21.14 59.29 -7.89
C LEU A 687 22.24 60.20 -7.32
N GLU A 688 21.97 61.49 -7.17
CA GLU A 688 22.86 62.40 -6.41
C GLU A 688 22.79 62.17 -4.88
N GLY A 689 21.83 61.37 -4.39
CA GLY A 689 21.64 61.01 -2.97
C GLY A 689 20.89 59.68 -2.73
N ASP A 690 20.75 59.25 -1.47
CA ASP A 690 20.04 58.02 -1.09
C ASP A 690 18.50 58.26 -1.16
N LEU A 691 17.73 57.30 -1.69
CA LEU A 691 16.26 57.40 -1.88
C LEU A 691 15.54 56.18 -1.28
N ASN A 692 14.38 56.37 -0.64
CA ASN A 692 13.44 55.31 -0.31
C ASN A 692 12.22 55.38 -1.23
N LEU A 693 11.76 54.22 -1.67
CA LEU A 693 10.54 54.07 -2.45
C LEU A 693 9.51 53.28 -1.68
N ILE A 694 8.28 53.78 -1.66
CA ILE A 694 7.22 53.24 -0.82
C ILE A 694 6.02 52.96 -1.72
N LEU A 695 5.65 51.69 -1.85
CA LEU A 695 4.50 51.24 -2.62
C LEU A 695 3.29 51.10 -1.69
N LEU A 696 2.22 51.81 -2.02
CA LEU A 696 0.99 51.89 -1.24
C LEU A 696 -0.19 51.34 -2.06
N SER A 697 -1.12 50.68 -1.36
CA SER A 697 -2.38 50.13 -1.90
C SER A 697 -3.49 51.17 -2.09
N GLY A 698 -3.25 52.41 -1.63
CA GLY A 698 -4.17 53.53 -1.75
C GLY A 698 -3.51 54.81 -1.25
N CYS A 699 -4.22 55.93 -1.41
CA CYS A 699 -3.74 57.26 -1.01
C CYS A 699 -3.76 57.44 0.52
N ASN A 700 -2.82 56.80 1.20
CA ASN A 700 -2.65 56.85 2.65
C ASN A 700 -1.25 56.34 2.99
N GLU A 701 -0.45 57.14 3.69
CA GLU A 701 0.92 56.81 4.09
C GLU A 701 1.02 55.56 4.98
N ASN A 702 -0.09 55.16 5.61
CA ASN A 702 -0.19 53.96 6.43
C ASN A 702 -0.60 52.70 5.63
N ALA A 703 -0.82 52.82 4.31
CA ALA A 703 -1.27 51.73 3.42
C ALA A 703 -0.11 51.00 2.69
N CYS A 704 1.06 50.98 3.31
CA CYS A 704 2.28 50.44 2.74
C CYS A 704 2.21 48.93 2.51
N ILE A 705 2.41 48.51 1.25
CA ILE A 705 2.51 47.10 0.86
C ILE A 705 3.97 46.68 0.73
N ASN A 706 4.85 47.57 0.27
CA ASN A 706 6.26 47.27 0.05
C ASN A 706 7.11 48.54 0.08
N SER A 707 8.40 48.38 0.34
CA SER A 707 9.35 49.49 0.42
C SER A 707 10.72 49.07 -0.09
N PHE A 708 11.40 49.96 -0.80
CA PHE A 708 12.70 49.69 -1.41
C PHE A 708 13.68 50.83 -1.12
N ALA A 709 14.81 50.52 -0.48
CA ALA A 709 15.90 51.48 -0.30
C ALA A 709 16.84 51.46 -1.53
N LEU A 710 17.20 52.65 -2.01
CA LEU A 710 18.17 52.88 -3.08
C LEU A 710 19.34 53.69 -2.52
N TYR A 711 20.56 53.17 -2.65
CA TYR A 711 21.78 53.81 -2.18
C TYR A 711 22.60 54.42 -3.32
N HIS A 712 23.21 55.56 -3.05
CA HIS A 712 24.15 56.25 -3.94
C HIS A 712 25.33 55.34 -4.32
N GLY A 713 25.63 55.24 -5.62
CA GLY A 713 26.78 54.50 -6.14
C GLY A 713 26.55 53.01 -6.49
N MET A 714 25.30 52.52 -6.45
CA MET A 714 24.96 51.21 -7.05
C MET A 714 24.95 51.33 -8.57
N GLY A 715 26.04 50.89 -9.21
CA GLY A 715 26.26 50.99 -10.67
C GLY A 715 25.43 50.07 -11.56
N ASP A 716 24.26 49.60 -11.12
CA ASP A 716 23.43 48.65 -11.87
C ASP A 716 21.94 49.03 -11.88
N THR A 717 21.25 48.66 -12.97
CA THR A 717 19.79 48.77 -13.10
C THR A 717 19.10 47.89 -12.07
N LEU A 718 18.39 48.48 -11.11
CA LEU A 718 17.60 47.72 -10.13
C LEU A 718 16.22 47.40 -10.71
N GLN A 719 15.85 46.12 -10.70
CA GLN A 719 14.52 45.65 -11.09
C GLN A 719 13.84 44.99 -9.89
N ARG A 720 12.57 45.33 -9.67
CA ARG A 720 11.71 44.75 -8.66
C ARG A 720 10.37 44.40 -9.27
N GLU A 721 9.84 43.27 -8.85
CA GLU A 721 8.56 42.76 -9.32
C GLU A 721 7.61 42.69 -8.14
N PHE A 722 6.38 43.15 -8.34
CA PHE A 722 5.31 43.09 -7.34
C PHE A 722 3.98 42.85 -8.03
N TYR A 723 3.07 42.19 -7.34
CA TYR A 723 1.76 41.87 -7.88
C TYR A 723 0.82 43.08 -7.75
N VAL A 724 0.03 43.32 -8.78
CA VAL A 724 -1.00 44.36 -8.80
C VAL A 724 -2.31 43.79 -9.32
N ALA A 725 -3.42 44.30 -8.79
CA ALA A 725 -4.77 44.01 -9.27
C ALA A 725 -5.18 45.07 -10.29
N GLY A 726 -5.69 44.64 -11.44
CA GLY A 726 -6.22 45.51 -12.49
C GLY A 726 -7.35 46.38 -11.96
N GLY A 727 -7.36 47.65 -12.34
CA GLY A 727 -8.38 48.62 -11.91
C GLY A 727 -8.23 49.16 -10.48
N ILE A 728 -7.30 48.65 -9.68
CA ILE A 728 -6.95 49.23 -8.37
C ILE A 728 -5.84 50.27 -8.55
N THR A 729 -6.03 51.49 -8.04
CA THR A 729 -4.99 52.53 -8.08
C THR A 729 -3.95 52.32 -6.98
N TYR A 730 -2.69 52.22 -7.38
CA TYR A 730 -1.54 52.12 -6.47
C TYR A 730 -0.76 53.44 -6.46
N TYR A 731 -0.10 53.71 -5.34
CA TYR A 731 0.75 54.89 -5.18
C TYR A 731 2.20 54.47 -4.93
N LEU A 732 3.14 55.16 -5.56
CA LEU A 732 4.57 54.96 -5.37
C LEU A 732 5.17 56.29 -4.90
N VAL A 733 5.70 56.32 -3.68
CA VAL A 733 6.32 57.53 -3.14
C VAL A 733 7.83 57.42 -3.23
N ALA A 734 8.47 58.42 -3.82
CA ALA A 734 9.92 58.57 -3.88
C ALA A 734 10.36 59.62 -2.87
N ASP A 735 11.10 59.21 -1.85
CA ASP A 735 11.47 60.04 -0.70
C ASP A 735 12.99 60.04 -0.49
N GLY A 736 13.54 61.19 -0.11
CA GLY A 736 14.95 61.35 0.21
C GLY A 736 15.35 60.66 1.52
N ASN A 737 16.56 60.09 1.60
CA ASN A 737 17.10 59.48 2.82
C ASN A 737 18.31 60.26 3.36
N ASN A 738 18.24 60.76 4.60
CA ASN A 738 19.27 61.63 5.18
C ASN A 738 20.31 60.90 6.06
N GLN A 739 20.33 59.57 6.09
CA GLN A 739 21.24 58.84 6.99
C GLN A 739 22.75 59.06 6.68
N ASN A 740 23.11 59.55 5.48
CA ASN A 740 24.52 59.71 5.05
C ASN A 740 24.89 61.12 4.52
N GLY A 741 24.06 62.14 4.70
CA GLY A 741 24.41 63.54 4.38
C GLY A 741 24.28 63.98 2.91
N ASN A 742 23.69 63.15 2.04
CA ASN A 742 23.19 63.55 0.71
C ASN A 742 21.77 62.97 0.53
N SER A 743 20.75 63.83 0.66
CA SER A 743 19.38 63.41 1.00
C SER A 743 18.31 63.67 -0.05
N GLU A 744 18.59 64.36 -1.15
CA GLU A 744 17.60 64.69 -2.19
C GLU A 744 18.29 64.71 -3.56
N GLY A 745 17.63 64.27 -4.63
CA GLY A 745 18.28 64.20 -5.93
C GLY A 745 17.42 63.71 -7.08
N ALA A 746 17.99 63.79 -8.29
CA ALA A 746 17.37 63.28 -9.50
C ALA A 746 17.22 61.75 -9.46
N TYR A 747 16.14 61.24 -10.03
CA TYR A 747 15.88 59.81 -10.20
C TYR A 747 15.14 59.55 -11.51
N SER A 748 15.35 58.35 -12.05
CA SER A 748 14.60 57.84 -13.21
C SER A 748 13.94 56.53 -12.81
N LEU A 749 12.62 56.43 -13.02
CA LEU A 749 11.85 55.22 -12.74
C LEU A 749 10.97 54.87 -13.93
N LYS A 750 10.69 53.58 -14.08
CA LYS A 750 9.75 53.05 -15.06
C LYS A 750 8.97 51.94 -14.40
N VAL A 751 7.65 52.02 -14.45
CA VAL A 751 6.78 50.88 -14.10
C VAL A 751 6.31 50.27 -15.40
N GLU A 752 6.73 49.03 -15.64
CA GLU A 752 6.14 48.16 -16.63
C GLU A 752 4.96 47.47 -15.95
N PHE A 753 3.76 47.90 -16.33
CA PHE A 753 2.55 47.14 -16.02
C PHE A 753 2.66 45.80 -16.76
N PRO A 754 1.81 44.82 -16.45
CA PRO A 754 1.76 43.61 -17.26
C PRO A 754 1.52 44.01 -18.75
N ASN A 755 2.48 43.66 -19.63
CA ASN A 755 2.63 44.23 -20.98
C ASN A 755 2.01 43.41 -22.11
N GLU A 756 1.65 42.16 -21.82
CA GLU A 756 0.96 41.29 -22.76
C GLU A 756 -0.44 41.04 -22.20
N CYS A 757 -1.44 40.97 -23.09
CA CYS A 757 -2.74 40.51 -22.67
C CYS A 757 -2.48 39.19 -21.93
N PRO A 758 -2.89 39.06 -20.68
CA PRO A 758 -2.48 37.93 -19.88
C PRO A 758 -2.86 36.66 -20.63
N MET A 759 -1.89 35.79 -20.93
CA MET A 759 -2.20 34.47 -21.50
C MET A 759 -2.85 33.67 -20.38
N PRO A 760 -4.17 33.46 -20.44
CA PRO A 760 -4.85 32.72 -19.40
C PRO A 760 -4.38 31.27 -19.47
N VAL A 761 -3.91 30.73 -18.35
CA VAL A 761 -3.70 29.29 -18.21
C VAL A 761 -4.99 28.71 -17.66
N ILE A 762 -5.59 27.77 -18.40
CA ILE A 762 -6.74 27.02 -17.90
C ILE A 762 -6.21 25.88 -17.03
N SER A 763 -6.55 25.95 -15.75
CA SER A 763 -6.43 24.86 -14.79
C SER A 763 -7.82 24.33 -14.45
N GLY A 764 -7.89 23.17 -13.81
CA GLY A 764 -9.20 22.60 -13.52
C GLY A 764 -9.18 21.17 -13.04
N SER A 765 -10.40 20.66 -12.84
CA SER A 765 -10.65 19.24 -12.62
C SER A 765 -10.27 18.39 -13.85
N SER A 766 -10.28 17.06 -13.70
CA SER A 766 -10.05 16.14 -14.82
C SER A 766 -10.96 16.50 -16.02
N PRO A 767 -10.40 16.68 -17.24
CA PRO A 767 -11.16 17.10 -18.41
C PRO A 767 -12.02 15.98 -19.04
N ASP A 768 -11.83 14.75 -18.58
CA ASP A 768 -12.59 13.57 -19.01
C ASP A 768 -13.60 13.16 -17.91
N LYS A 769 -14.90 13.11 -18.25
CA LYS A 769 -16.01 12.76 -17.33
C LYS A 769 -17.09 11.89 -17.98
N CYS A 770 -17.90 11.22 -17.16
CA CYS A 770 -19.15 10.62 -17.62
C CYS A 770 -20.30 11.64 -17.65
N ILE A 771 -21.26 11.48 -18.58
CA ILE A 771 -22.51 12.27 -18.54
C ILE A 771 -23.20 12.05 -17.18
N GLY A 772 -23.35 13.14 -16.42
CA GLY A 772 -23.96 13.14 -15.09
C GLY A 772 -23.00 13.10 -13.89
N ASP A 773 -21.67 13.08 -14.08
CA ASP A 773 -20.65 13.19 -12.99
C ASP A 773 -20.35 14.64 -12.57
N GLY A 774 -21.33 15.51 -12.76
CA GLY A 774 -21.15 16.96 -12.68
C GLY A 774 -20.24 17.51 -13.77
N ASN A 775 -20.06 18.82 -13.75
CA ASN A 775 -19.38 19.53 -14.82
C ASN A 775 -17.84 19.45 -14.68
N VAL A 776 -17.09 19.62 -15.76
CA VAL A 776 -15.64 19.82 -15.76
C VAL A 776 -15.42 21.28 -15.42
N TYR A 777 -14.86 21.50 -14.25
CA TYR A 777 -14.53 22.84 -13.79
C TYR A 777 -13.22 23.26 -14.41
N LEU A 778 -13.29 24.27 -15.26
CA LEU A 778 -12.15 24.96 -15.85
C LEU A 778 -12.11 26.36 -15.25
N TYR A 779 -10.95 26.81 -14.83
CA TYR A 779 -10.75 28.17 -14.34
C TYR A 779 -9.40 28.67 -14.80
N THR A 780 -9.28 29.98 -14.92
CA THR A 780 -7.98 30.58 -15.13
C THR A 780 -7.26 30.70 -13.78
N ASP A 781 -5.98 30.36 -13.71
CA ASP A 781 -5.18 30.47 -12.47
C ASP A 781 -5.15 31.90 -11.87
N TRP A 782 -5.58 32.89 -12.67
CA TRP A 782 -5.59 34.30 -12.38
C TRP A 782 -6.90 34.92 -12.85
N GLU A 783 -7.26 36.08 -12.32
CA GLU A 783 -8.49 36.78 -12.67
C GLU A 783 -8.27 38.01 -13.57
N TYR A 784 -9.22 38.28 -14.48
CA TYR A 784 -9.18 39.31 -15.52
C TYR A 784 -10.50 40.13 -15.64
N SER A 785 -10.54 41.31 -16.30
CA SER A 785 -11.72 42.19 -16.30
C SER A 785 -12.90 41.66 -17.10
N ASN A 786 -12.65 40.93 -18.19
CA ASN A 786 -13.68 40.25 -18.94
C ASN A 786 -13.16 38.90 -19.38
N PHE A 787 -14.05 37.93 -19.39
CA PHE A 787 -13.81 36.63 -19.98
C PHE A 787 -14.80 36.44 -21.10
N GLN A 788 -14.45 35.59 -22.05
CA GLN A 788 -15.36 35.03 -23.00
C GLN A 788 -14.86 33.63 -23.28
N TRP A 789 -15.60 32.64 -22.80
CA TRP A 789 -15.30 31.25 -23.10
C TRP A 789 -15.69 30.92 -24.53
N PHE A 790 -14.90 30.08 -25.16
CA PHE A 790 -15.10 29.55 -26.50
C PHE A 790 -15.15 28.04 -26.42
N LYS A 791 -16.03 27.46 -27.23
CA LYS A 791 -16.13 26.03 -27.48
C LYS A 791 -15.94 25.81 -28.97
N ASP A 792 -14.96 25.00 -29.34
CA ASP A 792 -14.65 24.68 -30.73
C ASP A 792 -14.48 25.94 -31.61
N GLY A 793 -13.85 26.96 -31.04
CA GLY A 793 -13.61 28.26 -31.69
C GLY A 793 -14.82 29.20 -31.79
N SER A 794 -16.00 28.80 -31.29
CA SER A 794 -17.21 29.63 -31.23
C SER A 794 -17.46 30.18 -29.82
N SER A 795 -17.83 31.45 -29.68
CA SER A 795 -18.10 32.06 -28.36
C SER A 795 -19.30 31.42 -27.68
N VAL A 796 -19.15 30.99 -26.43
CA VAL A 796 -20.25 30.46 -25.60
C VAL A 796 -21.02 31.64 -25.00
N ASN A 797 -22.27 31.82 -25.43
CA ASN A 797 -23.04 33.04 -25.17
C ASN A 797 -23.20 33.32 -23.66
N GLY A 798 -22.83 34.52 -23.21
CA GLY A 798 -22.96 34.97 -21.82
C GLY A 798 -21.96 34.36 -20.83
N GLN A 799 -21.02 33.52 -21.28
CA GLN A 799 -20.01 32.91 -20.43
C GLN A 799 -18.80 33.82 -20.29
N THR A 800 -18.89 34.74 -19.34
CA THR A 800 -17.92 35.83 -19.15
C THR A 800 -17.25 35.83 -17.78
N ASN A 801 -17.27 34.70 -17.08
CA ASN A 801 -16.65 34.53 -15.76
C ASN A 801 -15.23 33.94 -15.85
N SER A 802 -14.45 34.08 -14.77
CA SER A 802 -13.08 33.54 -14.64
C SER A 802 -12.99 32.03 -14.65
N SER A 803 -14.11 31.40 -14.34
CA SER A 803 -14.31 29.98 -14.44
C SER A 803 -15.46 29.64 -15.36
N PHE A 804 -15.40 28.43 -15.87
CA PHE A 804 -16.41 27.85 -16.72
C PHE A 804 -16.61 26.39 -16.36
N SER A 805 -17.88 26.09 -16.12
CA SER A 805 -18.35 24.75 -15.84
C SER A 805 -18.73 24.12 -17.17
N ALA A 806 -17.77 23.47 -17.83
CA ALA A 806 -18.01 22.83 -19.11
C ALA A 806 -18.95 21.64 -18.93
N ASP A 807 -20.10 21.64 -19.57
CA ASP A 807 -21.16 20.62 -19.48
C ASP A 807 -21.37 19.83 -20.78
N GLU A 808 -20.65 20.20 -21.85
CA GLU A 808 -20.71 19.54 -23.15
C GLU A 808 -19.30 19.21 -23.69
N ASN A 809 -19.21 18.26 -24.62
CA ASN A 809 -17.94 17.94 -25.31
C ASN A 809 -17.45 19.10 -26.16
N GLY A 810 -16.15 19.38 -26.13
CA GLY A 810 -15.56 20.38 -27.02
C GLY A 810 -14.14 20.76 -26.59
N LEU A 811 -13.44 21.44 -27.49
CA LEU A 811 -12.19 22.13 -27.15
C LEU A 811 -12.55 23.49 -26.56
N TYR A 812 -12.25 23.67 -25.27
CA TYR A 812 -12.53 24.91 -24.56
C TYR A 812 -11.29 25.79 -24.50
N THR A 813 -11.43 27.02 -24.97
CA THR A 813 -10.46 28.10 -24.78
C THR A 813 -11.16 29.26 -24.09
N VAL A 814 -10.41 30.11 -23.39
CA VAL A 814 -10.96 31.34 -22.82
C VAL A 814 -10.20 32.52 -23.41
N LYS A 815 -10.95 33.49 -23.93
CA LYS A 815 -10.40 34.81 -24.23
C LYS A 815 -10.65 35.73 -23.07
N VAL A 816 -9.63 36.43 -22.66
CA VAL A 816 -9.71 37.39 -21.58
C VAL A 816 -9.47 38.75 -22.18
N VAL A 817 -10.40 39.68 -21.95
CA VAL A 817 -10.26 41.09 -22.35
C VAL A 817 -10.10 41.91 -21.10
N GLU A 818 -8.87 42.27 -20.86
CA GLU A 818 -8.52 43.17 -19.79
C GLU A 818 -8.23 44.51 -20.48
N ASN A 819 -9.06 45.52 -20.18
CA ASN A 819 -8.98 46.87 -20.73
C ASN A 819 -8.53 47.02 -22.21
N GLY A 820 -9.19 46.30 -23.10
CA GLY A 820 -8.99 46.47 -24.54
C GLY A 820 -7.87 45.62 -25.17
N CYS A 821 -7.10 44.84 -24.40
CA CYS A 821 -6.20 43.80 -24.91
C CYS A 821 -6.84 42.41 -24.69
N THR A 822 -6.80 41.56 -25.72
CA THR A 822 -7.38 40.20 -25.70
C THR A 822 -6.29 39.12 -25.68
N GLY A 823 -6.21 38.33 -24.61
CA GLY A 823 -5.38 37.12 -24.53
C GLY A 823 -6.25 35.87 -24.71
N GLU A 824 -5.73 34.81 -25.33
CA GLU A 824 -6.44 33.52 -25.47
C GLU A 824 -5.60 32.40 -24.86
N SER A 825 -6.24 31.49 -24.13
CA SER A 825 -5.57 30.34 -23.51
C SER A 825 -5.17 29.28 -24.54
N ASP A 826 -4.27 28.37 -24.12
CA ASP A 826 -4.22 27.04 -24.72
C ASP A 826 -5.56 26.32 -24.49
N GLY A 827 -5.92 25.39 -25.38
CA GLY A 827 -7.21 24.69 -25.34
C GLY A 827 -7.22 23.46 -24.44
N VAL A 828 -8.28 23.31 -23.64
CA VAL A 828 -8.56 22.10 -22.86
C VAL A 828 -9.63 21.28 -23.56
N GLN A 829 -9.29 20.05 -23.95
CA GLN A 829 -10.23 19.13 -24.60
C GLN A 829 -11.10 18.47 -23.52
N VAL A 830 -12.39 18.85 -23.46
CA VAL A 830 -13.35 18.25 -22.53
C VAL A 830 -14.15 17.17 -23.23
N THR A 831 -14.24 16.01 -22.57
CA THR A 831 -14.94 14.82 -23.10
C THR A 831 -15.89 14.25 -22.06
N TYR A 832 -17.19 14.50 -22.26
CA TYR A 832 -18.31 13.72 -21.72
C TYR A 832 -18.66 12.56 -22.61
N SER A 833 -18.55 11.38 -22.03
CA SER A 833 -19.01 10.16 -22.70
C SER A 833 -20.29 9.67 -22.02
N GLU A 834 -21.28 9.20 -22.79
CA GLU A 834 -22.52 8.67 -22.20
C GLU A 834 -22.15 7.56 -21.21
N LYS A 835 -22.75 7.60 -20.00
CA LYS A 835 -22.67 6.45 -19.10
C LYS A 835 -23.16 5.23 -19.85
N PRO A 836 -22.42 4.11 -19.83
CA PRO A 836 -22.87 2.89 -20.47
C PRO A 836 -24.30 2.55 -20.02
N SER A 837 -25.22 2.41 -20.98
CA SER A 837 -26.63 2.20 -20.68
C SER A 837 -26.84 0.93 -19.85
N ALA A 838 -27.23 1.09 -18.58
CA ALA A 838 -27.50 0.03 -17.59
C ALA A 838 -26.71 -1.27 -17.77
N SER A 839 -25.40 -1.23 -17.56
CA SER A 839 -24.56 -2.41 -17.65
C SER A 839 -24.48 -3.13 -16.29
N SER A 840 -25.48 -3.95 -16.00
CA SER A 840 -25.42 -4.89 -14.88
C SER A 840 -24.86 -6.22 -15.36
N ILE A 841 -24.11 -6.92 -14.51
CA ILE A 841 -23.81 -8.32 -14.76
C ILE A 841 -24.84 -9.20 -14.06
N SER A 842 -25.23 -10.27 -14.73
CA SER A 842 -26.11 -11.31 -14.21
C SER A 842 -25.46 -12.68 -14.39
N ALA A 843 -25.71 -13.59 -13.47
CA ALA A 843 -25.29 -14.97 -13.61
C ALA A 843 -26.38 -15.77 -14.34
N LEU A 844 -26.02 -16.44 -15.42
CA LEU A 844 -26.96 -17.25 -16.21
C LEU A 844 -27.32 -18.59 -15.54
N SER A 845 -26.60 -18.96 -14.48
CA SER A 845 -26.87 -20.13 -13.65
C SER A 845 -26.42 -19.88 -12.20
N ALA A 846 -26.46 -20.91 -11.35
CA ALA A 846 -26.06 -20.78 -9.95
C ALA A 846 -24.60 -20.29 -9.84
N THR A 847 -24.36 -19.29 -9.00
CA THR A 847 -23.01 -18.74 -8.77
C THR A 847 -22.20 -19.58 -7.78
N GLU A 848 -22.81 -20.59 -7.18
CA GLU A 848 -22.18 -21.58 -6.33
C GLU A 848 -22.20 -22.95 -7.03
N PHE A 849 -21.02 -23.47 -7.39
CA PHE A 849 -20.89 -24.72 -8.16
C PHE A 849 -19.56 -25.41 -7.92
N CYS A 850 -19.47 -26.67 -8.36
CA CYS A 850 -18.29 -27.49 -8.13
C CYS A 850 -17.12 -27.16 -9.10
N LYS A 851 -15.87 -27.22 -8.63
CA LYS A 851 -14.67 -27.09 -9.47
C LYS A 851 -14.74 -28.02 -10.68
N GLY A 852 -14.55 -27.46 -11.89
CA GLY A 852 -14.73 -28.14 -13.17
C GLY A 852 -16.03 -27.77 -13.88
N SER A 853 -16.96 -27.11 -13.18
CA SER A 853 -18.06 -26.35 -13.80
C SER A 853 -17.69 -24.86 -13.88
N ASN A 854 -18.54 -24.07 -14.51
CA ASN A 854 -18.46 -22.61 -14.52
C ASN A 854 -19.83 -21.99 -14.31
N VAL A 855 -19.84 -20.70 -14.05
CA VAL A 855 -21.01 -19.85 -14.28
C VAL A 855 -20.65 -18.84 -15.35
N THR A 856 -21.47 -18.78 -16.40
CA THR A 856 -21.38 -17.69 -17.37
C THR A 856 -22.01 -16.46 -16.74
N LEU A 857 -21.20 -15.42 -16.57
CA LEU A 857 -21.64 -14.08 -16.22
C LEU A 857 -21.90 -13.32 -17.52
N GLU A 858 -23.08 -12.73 -17.64
CA GLU A 858 -23.51 -11.99 -18.82
C GLU A 858 -23.77 -10.52 -18.46
N LEU A 859 -23.21 -9.62 -19.25
CA LEU A 859 -23.47 -8.19 -19.19
C LEU A 859 -24.77 -7.86 -19.93
N SER A 860 -25.72 -7.22 -19.25
CA SER A 860 -27.11 -7.05 -19.72
C SER A 860 -27.28 -6.17 -20.97
N THR A 861 -26.27 -5.36 -21.34
CA THR A 861 -26.30 -4.42 -22.49
C THR A 861 -24.86 -4.10 -22.94
N GLY A 862 -24.64 -3.94 -24.25
CA GLY A 862 -23.30 -3.58 -24.73
C GLY A 862 -23.06 -3.68 -26.24
N ALA A 863 -23.88 -3.02 -27.06
CA ALA A 863 -23.46 -2.76 -28.43
C ALA A 863 -22.61 -1.47 -28.45
N GLY A 864 -21.29 -1.60 -28.67
CA GLY A 864 -20.41 -0.46 -28.98
C GLY A 864 -19.44 0.02 -27.89
N TYR A 865 -19.43 -0.55 -26.68
CA TYR A 865 -18.50 -0.17 -25.60
C TYR A 865 -17.29 -1.11 -25.52
N THR A 866 -16.27 -0.71 -24.76
CA THR A 866 -15.14 -1.57 -24.38
C THR A 866 -15.34 -2.11 -22.97
N TYR A 867 -14.89 -3.34 -22.74
CA TYR A 867 -15.14 -4.06 -21.49
C TYR A 867 -13.84 -4.58 -20.92
N GLN A 868 -13.77 -4.61 -19.61
CA GLN A 868 -12.71 -5.28 -18.89
C GLN A 868 -13.32 -5.97 -17.67
N TRP A 869 -13.44 -7.30 -17.71
CA TRP A 869 -13.84 -8.06 -16.54
C TRP A 869 -12.77 -7.96 -15.47
N THR A 870 -13.21 -7.90 -14.22
CA THR A 870 -12.34 -7.90 -13.05
C THR A 870 -12.74 -9.01 -12.09
N LYS A 871 -11.77 -9.55 -11.35
CA LYS A 871 -11.94 -10.52 -10.27
C LYS A 871 -11.24 -9.97 -9.03
N ASN A 872 -11.99 -9.79 -7.94
CA ASN A 872 -11.52 -9.14 -6.71
C ASN A 872 -10.86 -7.77 -7.00
N ASN A 873 -11.52 -6.98 -7.85
CA ASN A 873 -11.08 -5.67 -8.37
C ASN A 873 -9.81 -5.66 -9.27
N ASN A 874 -9.22 -6.82 -9.60
CA ASN A 874 -8.11 -6.93 -10.56
C ASN A 874 -8.60 -7.24 -11.97
N ASN A 875 -8.03 -6.61 -13.00
CA ASN A 875 -8.35 -6.91 -14.40
C ASN A 875 -8.00 -8.36 -14.75
N ILE A 876 -8.92 -9.03 -15.46
CA ILE A 876 -8.68 -10.36 -16.03
C ILE A 876 -8.19 -10.16 -17.47
N ASP A 877 -6.92 -10.44 -17.73
CA ASP A 877 -6.30 -10.17 -19.03
C ASP A 877 -7.09 -10.79 -20.19
N GLY A 878 -7.37 -9.95 -21.20
CA GLY A 878 -8.10 -10.36 -22.41
C GLY A 878 -9.60 -10.62 -22.21
N ALA A 879 -10.13 -10.51 -20.99
CA ALA A 879 -11.56 -10.64 -20.73
C ALA A 879 -12.29 -9.35 -21.08
N ASN A 880 -12.54 -9.15 -22.37
CA ASN A 880 -13.16 -7.96 -22.96
C ASN A 880 -14.43 -8.27 -23.76
N ALA A 881 -15.02 -9.45 -23.53
CA ALA A 881 -16.28 -9.87 -24.15
C ALA A 881 -17.50 -9.52 -23.28
N LEU A 882 -18.70 -9.56 -23.86
CA LEU A 882 -19.97 -9.34 -23.15
C LEU A 882 -20.31 -10.41 -22.13
N THR A 883 -19.71 -11.59 -22.26
CA THR A 883 -19.85 -12.72 -21.34
C THR A 883 -18.49 -13.13 -20.82
N PHE A 884 -18.47 -13.61 -19.58
CA PHE A 884 -17.29 -14.22 -18.99
C PHE A 884 -17.66 -15.48 -18.24
N ASP A 885 -17.04 -16.59 -18.64
CA ASP A 885 -17.16 -17.85 -17.92
C ASP A 885 -16.26 -17.80 -16.68
N ALA A 886 -16.86 -17.63 -15.51
CA ALA A 886 -16.15 -17.66 -14.25
C ALA A 886 -15.96 -19.11 -13.80
N PHE A 887 -14.69 -19.55 -13.75
CA PHE A 887 -14.29 -20.90 -13.33
C PHE A 887 -13.70 -20.95 -11.92
N GLU A 888 -13.54 -19.81 -11.26
CA GLU A 888 -12.83 -19.69 -9.99
C GLU A 888 -13.61 -18.85 -8.99
N SER A 889 -13.43 -19.14 -7.69
CA SER A 889 -14.08 -18.33 -6.65
C SER A 889 -13.53 -16.92 -6.64
N GLY A 890 -14.41 -15.94 -6.49
CA GLY A 890 -14.07 -14.53 -6.40
C GLY A 890 -15.26 -13.63 -6.68
N THR A 891 -15.06 -12.36 -6.39
CA THR A 891 -16.02 -11.30 -6.68
C THR A 891 -15.75 -10.74 -8.07
N TYR A 892 -16.66 -10.99 -9.00
CA TYR A 892 -16.51 -10.55 -10.38
C TYR A 892 -17.29 -9.26 -10.63
N LYS A 893 -16.69 -8.35 -11.40
CA LYS A 893 -17.32 -7.13 -11.93
C LYS A 893 -16.86 -6.91 -13.37
N VAL A 894 -17.45 -5.94 -14.05
CA VAL A 894 -16.94 -5.43 -15.33
C VAL A 894 -16.72 -3.93 -15.22
N LYS A 895 -15.56 -3.47 -15.68
CA LYS A 895 -15.37 -2.07 -16.08
C LYS A 895 -15.90 -1.93 -17.48
N VAL A 896 -16.99 -1.19 -17.61
CA VAL A 896 -17.60 -0.88 -18.90
C VAL A 896 -17.20 0.54 -19.24
N THR A 897 -16.47 0.67 -20.35
CA THR A 897 -15.92 1.94 -20.80
C THR A 897 -16.59 2.33 -22.10
N ASN A 898 -17.26 3.48 -22.08
CA ASN A 898 -17.71 4.17 -23.27
C ASN A 898 -16.79 5.38 -23.45
N GLU A 899 -15.88 5.32 -24.43
CA GLU A 899 -14.87 6.36 -24.66
C GLU A 899 -14.08 6.71 -23.39
N SER A 900 -14.26 7.91 -22.81
CA SER A 900 -13.59 8.35 -21.58
C SER A 900 -14.33 7.98 -20.29
N CYS A 901 -15.60 7.59 -20.38
CA CYS A 901 -16.44 7.26 -19.24
C CYS A 901 -16.33 5.78 -18.87
N THR A 902 -15.98 5.48 -17.63
CA THR A 902 -15.92 4.10 -17.11
C THR A 902 -16.85 3.94 -15.91
N ILE A 903 -17.74 2.95 -15.96
CA ILE A 903 -18.53 2.53 -14.80
C ILE A 903 -18.15 1.10 -14.40
N GLU A 904 -18.26 0.80 -13.11
CA GLU A 904 -18.21 -0.58 -12.61
C GLU A 904 -19.62 -1.14 -12.47
N THR A 905 -19.80 -2.39 -12.87
CA THR A 905 -21.06 -3.09 -12.66
C THR A 905 -21.28 -3.44 -11.19
N ASN A 906 -22.49 -3.92 -10.87
CA ASN A 906 -22.70 -4.69 -9.66
C ASN A 906 -21.71 -5.85 -9.57
N ALA A 907 -21.40 -6.27 -8.35
CA ALA A 907 -20.54 -7.42 -8.11
C ALA A 907 -21.36 -8.72 -8.07
N ILE A 908 -20.78 -9.79 -8.62
CA ILE A 908 -21.28 -11.16 -8.44
C ILE A 908 -20.21 -11.99 -7.76
N ASP A 909 -20.52 -12.47 -6.56
CA ASP A 909 -19.69 -13.46 -5.87
C ASP A 909 -19.92 -14.83 -6.49
N VAL A 910 -18.88 -15.34 -7.12
CA VAL A 910 -18.82 -16.71 -7.59
C VAL A 910 -18.13 -17.53 -6.52
N THR A 911 -18.82 -18.55 -6.04
CA THR A 911 -18.28 -19.52 -5.09
C THR A 911 -18.08 -20.84 -5.82
N VAL A 912 -16.86 -21.05 -6.28
CA VAL A 912 -16.48 -22.38 -6.75
C VAL A 912 -16.20 -23.22 -5.53
N ASN A 913 -17.26 -23.90 -5.10
CA ASN A 913 -17.11 -25.00 -4.18
C ASN A 913 -16.16 -25.98 -4.82
N HIS A 914 -15.06 -26.25 -4.16
CA HIS A 914 -14.45 -27.53 -4.40
C HIS A 914 -15.49 -28.51 -3.86
N SER A 915 -16.10 -29.35 -4.72
CA SER A 915 -16.68 -30.62 -4.23
C SER A 915 -15.69 -31.10 -3.19
N ALA A 916 -16.11 -31.35 -1.94
CA ALA A 916 -15.23 -31.65 -0.82
C ALA A 916 -14.11 -32.63 -1.23
N TYR A 917 -13.01 -32.06 -1.71
CA TYR A 917 -11.90 -32.76 -2.34
C TYR A 917 -10.76 -31.76 -2.45
N LYS A 918 -9.95 -31.77 -1.39
CA LYS A 918 -8.67 -31.10 -1.30
C LYS A 918 -7.70 -31.77 -2.27
N PRO A 919 -7.01 -31.04 -3.17
CA PRO A 919 -5.75 -31.49 -3.72
C PRO A 919 -4.73 -31.44 -2.57
N GLY A 920 -4.47 -32.59 -1.91
CA GLY A 920 -3.47 -32.69 -0.85
C GLY A 920 -3.94 -33.32 0.46
N GLU A 921 -5.21 -33.70 0.63
CA GLU A 921 -5.43 -34.88 1.46
C GLU A 921 -4.91 -36.06 0.65
N ALA A 922 -3.92 -36.77 1.19
CA ALA A 922 -3.80 -38.17 0.85
C ALA A 922 -5.24 -38.72 0.90
N LEU A 923 -5.72 -39.33 -0.19
CA LEU A 923 -6.67 -40.41 0.00
C LEU A 923 -6.01 -41.22 1.12
N SER A 924 -6.66 -41.34 2.29
CA SER A 924 -6.24 -42.35 3.25
C SER A 924 -6.60 -43.69 2.61
N ILE A 925 -5.92 -44.02 1.53
CA ILE A 925 -5.69 -45.40 1.17
C ILE A 925 -4.94 -45.87 2.38
N ASN A 926 -5.57 -46.74 3.15
CA ASN A 926 -4.88 -47.36 4.25
C ASN A 926 -3.57 -47.92 3.68
N THR A 927 -2.44 -47.30 4.02
CA THR A 927 -1.12 -47.66 3.49
C THR A 927 -0.79 -49.10 3.86
N ASP A 928 -1.43 -49.63 4.90
CA ASP A 928 -1.36 -51.03 5.32
C ASP A 928 -1.98 -52.01 4.29
N SER A 929 -2.65 -51.49 3.25
CA SER A 929 -3.30 -52.27 2.18
C SER A 929 -2.85 -51.90 0.76
N LEU A 930 -2.00 -50.88 0.61
CA LEU A 930 -1.40 -50.51 -0.69
C LEU A 930 -0.36 -51.54 -1.09
N ILE A 931 -0.53 -52.17 -2.25
CA ILE A 931 0.40 -53.20 -2.71
C ILE A 931 1.50 -52.62 -3.60
N THR A 932 1.18 -51.60 -4.41
CA THR A 932 2.11 -50.88 -5.28
C THR A 932 1.55 -49.47 -5.52
N CYS A 933 2.41 -48.44 -5.46
CA CYS A 933 1.99 -47.06 -5.73
C CYS A 933 3.15 -46.26 -6.33
N TRP A 934 2.95 -45.68 -7.51
CA TRP A 934 3.96 -44.84 -8.16
C TRP A 934 3.40 -43.46 -8.42
N GLN A 935 3.99 -42.45 -7.76
CA GLN A 935 3.63 -41.04 -7.97
C GLN A 935 4.34 -40.42 -9.17
N PHE A 936 5.39 -41.08 -9.68
CA PHE A 936 6.18 -40.68 -10.85
C PHE A 936 6.82 -39.30 -10.79
N ASP A 937 6.84 -38.65 -9.62
CA ASP A 937 7.67 -37.50 -9.24
C ASP A 937 9.18 -37.82 -9.26
N SER A 938 9.52 -39.11 -9.35
CA SER A 938 10.82 -39.71 -9.63
C SER A 938 10.68 -40.87 -10.62
N TRP A 939 11.78 -41.52 -11.05
CA TRP A 939 11.78 -42.63 -12.04
C TRP A 939 11.15 -43.94 -11.51
N GLY A 940 9.87 -43.93 -11.12
CA GLY A 940 9.12 -45.14 -10.76
C GLY A 940 9.37 -45.70 -9.36
N THR A 941 9.67 -44.82 -8.38
CA THR A 941 9.85 -45.19 -6.97
C THR A 941 8.51 -45.61 -6.34
N ASP A 942 8.53 -46.71 -5.58
CA ASP A 942 7.36 -47.23 -4.88
C ASP A 942 7.09 -46.47 -3.58
N GLU A 943 5.94 -45.85 -3.50
CA GLU A 943 5.46 -45.14 -2.32
C GLU A 943 4.56 -46.03 -1.44
N SER A 944 4.32 -47.29 -1.82
CA SER A 944 3.56 -48.23 -0.97
C SER A 944 4.37 -48.80 0.20
N GLY A 945 5.70 -48.59 0.22
CA GLY A 945 6.58 -49.10 1.27
C GLY A 945 7.03 -50.57 1.10
N TYR A 946 6.58 -51.26 0.03
CA TYR A 946 6.94 -52.66 -0.25
C TYR A 946 8.10 -52.85 -1.24
N GLY A 947 8.65 -51.75 -1.77
CA GLY A 947 9.86 -51.75 -2.60
C GLY A 947 9.67 -52.26 -4.05
N ASN A 948 8.47 -52.10 -4.62
CA ASN A 948 8.15 -52.53 -5.98
C ASN A 948 8.56 -51.48 -7.03
N TYR A 949 9.53 -51.79 -7.89
CA TYR A 949 9.95 -50.82 -8.90
C TYR A 949 9.05 -50.83 -10.14
N ALA A 950 8.81 -49.65 -10.72
CA ALA A 950 8.12 -49.50 -12.01
C ALA A 950 9.10 -49.63 -13.18
N GLY A 951 9.04 -50.72 -13.94
CA GLY A 951 9.79 -50.85 -15.18
C GLY A 951 9.16 -50.01 -16.28
N ILE A 952 9.89 -49.00 -16.78
CA ILE A 952 9.41 -48.08 -17.82
C ILE A 952 10.03 -48.46 -19.16
N MET A 953 9.20 -48.86 -20.12
CA MET A 953 9.63 -49.29 -21.47
C MET A 953 9.13 -48.30 -22.51
N GLY A 954 10.07 -47.57 -23.13
CA GLY A 954 9.81 -46.64 -24.24
C GLY A 954 9.05 -45.35 -23.90
N ALA A 955 8.38 -45.27 -22.75
CA ALA A 955 7.67 -44.07 -22.31
C ALA A 955 8.61 -42.96 -21.81
N SER A 956 8.23 -41.70 -22.04
CA SER A 956 9.03 -40.52 -21.67
C SER A 956 8.31 -39.66 -20.65
N GLN A 957 9.03 -39.11 -19.67
CA GLN A 957 8.42 -38.29 -18.62
C GLN A 957 7.86 -36.98 -19.21
N CYS A 958 6.68 -36.58 -18.77
CA CYS A 958 5.97 -35.40 -19.23
C CYS A 958 5.23 -34.72 -18.07
N LYS A 959 4.63 -33.56 -18.36
CA LYS A 959 3.84 -32.80 -17.38
C LYS A 959 2.56 -33.53 -17.02
N ASP A 960 2.26 -33.60 -15.73
CA ASP A 960 1.02 -34.12 -15.17
C ASP A 960 -0.07 -33.03 -15.15
N ARG A 961 -1.19 -33.32 -14.48
CA ARG A 961 -2.34 -32.40 -14.35
C ARG A 961 -2.05 -31.14 -13.52
N ASN A 962 -0.93 -31.10 -12.80
CA ASN A 962 -0.50 -29.97 -11.97
C ASN A 962 0.74 -29.27 -12.56
N ASP A 963 1.02 -29.49 -13.85
CA ASP A 963 2.18 -28.96 -14.57
C ASP A 963 3.56 -29.44 -14.04
N ASN A 964 3.58 -30.47 -13.20
CA ASN A 964 4.81 -31.09 -12.69
C ASN A 964 5.28 -32.21 -13.62
N TYR A 965 6.59 -32.44 -13.73
CA TYR A 965 7.14 -33.56 -14.52
C TYR A 965 6.98 -34.91 -13.78
N SER A 966 5.73 -35.32 -13.56
CA SER A 966 5.37 -36.52 -12.79
C SER A 966 4.39 -37.45 -13.52
N ALA A 967 4.35 -37.37 -14.85
CA ALA A 967 3.57 -38.27 -15.70
C ALA A 967 4.44 -38.88 -16.80
N PHE A 968 3.94 -39.89 -17.52
CA PHE A 968 4.62 -40.50 -18.65
C PHE A 968 3.78 -40.41 -19.92
N ARG A 969 4.44 -40.07 -21.02
CA ARG A 969 3.88 -40.03 -22.37
C ARG A 969 4.17 -41.35 -23.09
N PHE A 970 3.09 -41.99 -23.52
CA PHE A 970 3.10 -43.23 -24.29
C PHE A 970 2.90 -42.93 -25.78
N ASP A 971 3.44 -43.78 -26.64
CA ASP A 971 3.29 -43.68 -28.09
C ASP A 971 1.97 -44.31 -28.60
N GLY A 972 1.28 -45.05 -27.73
CA GLY A 972 0.05 -45.77 -28.03
C GLY A 972 0.26 -47.07 -28.80
N ILE A 973 1.50 -47.55 -28.94
CA ILE A 973 1.84 -48.73 -29.74
C ILE A 973 2.64 -49.75 -28.92
N GLU A 974 3.84 -49.41 -28.48
CA GLU A 974 4.75 -50.35 -27.80
C GLU A 974 5.27 -49.87 -26.43
N ASN A 975 4.92 -48.65 -26.03
CA ASN A 975 5.30 -48.14 -24.72
C ASN A 975 4.41 -48.71 -23.61
N TYR A 976 5.01 -49.15 -22.52
CA TYR A 976 4.28 -49.59 -21.32
C TYR A 976 5.09 -49.38 -20.04
N ILE A 977 4.39 -49.41 -18.91
CA ILE A 977 4.99 -49.45 -17.57
C ILE A 977 4.46 -50.70 -16.87
N TYR A 978 5.35 -51.44 -16.19
CA TYR A 978 4.99 -52.68 -15.51
C TYR A 978 5.54 -52.73 -14.08
N SER A 979 4.87 -53.49 -13.22
CA SER A 979 5.36 -53.75 -11.85
C SER A 979 6.44 -54.80 -11.85
N SER A 980 7.50 -54.63 -11.06
CA SER A 980 8.49 -55.68 -10.82
C SER A 980 7.92 -56.91 -10.09
N LYS A 981 6.71 -56.82 -9.52
CA LYS A 981 6.07 -57.89 -8.74
C LYS A 981 4.92 -58.54 -9.52
N GLN A 982 4.88 -59.88 -9.51
CA GLN A 982 3.78 -60.65 -10.07
C GLN A 982 2.67 -60.84 -9.04
N PHE A 983 1.41 -60.84 -9.51
CA PHE A 983 0.22 -61.01 -8.69
C PHE A 983 -0.54 -62.26 -9.14
N GLU A 984 -0.83 -63.18 -8.22
CA GLU A 984 -1.66 -64.36 -8.53
C GLU A 984 -3.15 -63.97 -8.57
N HIS A 985 -3.72 -63.92 -9.77
CA HIS A 985 -5.17 -63.79 -10.09
C HIS A 985 -6.04 -63.13 -9.00
N PRO A 986 -5.88 -61.81 -8.73
CA PRO A 986 -6.59 -61.17 -7.63
C PRO A 986 -8.09 -61.05 -7.90
N ASP A 987 -8.92 -61.62 -7.03
CA ASP A 987 -10.39 -61.53 -7.08
C ASP A 987 -10.97 -60.51 -6.09
N THR A 988 -10.10 -59.82 -5.35
CA THR A 988 -10.46 -58.64 -4.59
C THR A 988 -9.33 -57.63 -4.74
N PHE A 989 -9.59 -56.56 -5.49
CA PHE A 989 -8.59 -55.54 -5.78
C PHE A 989 -9.23 -54.19 -6.09
N THR A 990 -8.42 -53.15 -5.96
CA THR A 990 -8.70 -51.82 -6.51
C THR A 990 -7.50 -51.36 -7.30
N ILE A 991 -7.73 -50.87 -8.52
CA ILE A 991 -6.73 -50.20 -9.35
C ILE A 991 -7.18 -48.77 -9.64
N ALA A 992 -6.23 -47.84 -9.64
CA ALA A 992 -6.48 -46.43 -9.87
C ALA A 992 -5.39 -45.84 -10.77
N VAL A 993 -5.78 -45.01 -11.73
CA VAL A 993 -4.84 -44.36 -12.65
C VAL A 993 -5.35 -43.00 -13.11
N TRP A 994 -4.47 -42.01 -13.11
CA TRP A 994 -4.68 -40.76 -13.84
C TRP A 994 -4.24 -40.95 -15.29
N PHE A 995 -5.11 -40.64 -16.25
CA PHE A 995 -4.82 -40.75 -17.67
C PHE A 995 -5.31 -39.52 -18.44
N LYS A 996 -4.67 -39.24 -19.58
CA LYS A 996 -5.07 -38.22 -20.55
C LYS A 996 -4.82 -38.80 -21.95
N THR A 997 -5.85 -38.85 -22.78
CA THR A 997 -5.77 -39.41 -24.14
C THR A 997 -6.83 -38.82 -25.07
N SER A 998 -6.56 -38.84 -26.36
CA SER A 998 -7.52 -38.55 -27.43
C SER A 998 -7.93 -39.79 -28.23
N THR A 999 -7.32 -40.95 -27.96
CA THR A 999 -7.55 -42.22 -28.65
C THR A 999 -7.91 -43.35 -27.69
N GLY A 1000 -8.66 -44.34 -28.19
CA GLY A 1000 -9.00 -45.57 -27.47
C GLY A 1000 -7.78 -46.45 -27.24
N GLY A 1001 -7.85 -47.34 -26.23
CA GLY A 1001 -6.79 -48.30 -25.92
C GLY A 1001 -6.76 -48.76 -24.45
N PRO A 1002 -5.87 -49.71 -24.12
CA PRO A 1002 -5.62 -50.15 -22.74
C PRO A 1002 -5.04 -49.02 -21.90
N ILE A 1003 -5.44 -48.93 -20.62
CA ILE A 1003 -4.93 -47.89 -19.72
C ILE A 1003 -4.21 -48.52 -18.52
N LEU A 1004 -4.84 -49.46 -17.82
CA LEU A 1004 -4.24 -50.15 -16.69
C LEU A 1004 -4.91 -51.51 -16.48
N GLY A 1005 -4.15 -52.57 -16.25
CA GLY A 1005 -4.71 -53.89 -15.99
C GLY A 1005 -3.68 -54.94 -15.60
N PHE A 1006 -4.18 -56.13 -15.26
CA PHE A 1006 -3.37 -57.31 -15.01
C PHE A 1006 -3.23 -58.13 -16.30
N ASP A 1007 -2.02 -58.60 -16.56
CA ASP A 1007 -1.64 -59.42 -17.73
C ASP A 1007 -0.92 -60.70 -17.26
N SER A 1008 -0.95 -61.75 -18.09
CA SER A 1008 -0.42 -63.07 -17.79
C SER A 1008 1.09 -63.22 -18.07
N GLU A 1009 1.70 -62.31 -18.84
CA GLU A 1009 3.15 -62.31 -19.10
C GLU A 1009 3.84 -60.99 -18.72
N HIS A 1010 5.09 -61.08 -18.25
CA HIS A 1010 5.80 -59.95 -17.64
C HIS A 1010 6.41 -58.96 -18.66
N LEU A 1011 6.65 -59.37 -19.93
CA LEU A 1011 7.59 -58.65 -20.81
C LEU A 1011 7.39 -58.78 -22.34
N ASN A 1012 6.28 -59.34 -22.84
CA ASN A 1012 6.11 -59.58 -24.27
C ASN A 1012 4.82 -58.93 -24.79
N ASN A 1013 4.95 -57.99 -25.75
CA ASN A 1013 3.88 -57.13 -26.28
C ASN A 1013 2.84 -57.87 -27.17
N SER A 1014 2.57 -59.14 -26.89
CA SER A 1014 1.74 -60.03 -27.71
C SER A 1014 0.64 -60.77 -26.94
N SER A 1015 0.46 -60.48 -25.65
CA SER A 1015 -0.68 -61.02 -24.89
C SER A 1015 -1.98 -60.44 -25.43
N THR A 1016 -2.94 -61.31 -25.76
CA THR A 1016 -4.32 -60.92 -26.10
C THR A 1016 -5.28 -61.20 -24.95
N GLU A 1017 -4.75 -61.50 -23.76
CA GLU A 1017 -5.48 -62.07 -22.64
C GLU A 1017 -5.53 -61.10 -21.44
N TYR A 1018 -6.23 -59.98 -21.61
CA TYR A 1018 -6.47 -59.04 -20.50
C TYR A 1018 -7.51 -59.62 -19.52
N GLY A 1019 -7.03 -60.21 -18.43
CA GLY A 1019 -7.90 -60.85 -17.44
C GLY A 1019 -8.70 -59.86 -16.57
N ARG A 1020 -8.13 -58.68 -16.26
CA ARG A 1020 -8.73 -57.63 -15.41
C ARG A 1020 -8.17 -56.26 -15.83
N CYS A 1021 -8.92 -55.45 -16.58
CA CYS A 1021 -8.38 -54.19 -17.13
C CYS A 1021 -9.38 -53.04 -17.21
N ILE A 1022 -8.83 -51.82 -17.10
CA ILE A 1022 -9.45 -50.57 -17.52
C ILE A 1022 -8.95 -50.23 -18.91
N TYR A 1023 -9.87 -49.98 -19.83
CA TYR A 1023 -9.55 -49.57 -21.20
C TYR A 1023 -10.60 -48.60 -21.74
N LEU A 1024 -10.19 -47.80 -22.72
CA LEU A 1024 -11.07 -46.90 -23.45
C LEU A 1024 -11.42 -47.56 -24.79
N ASP A 1025 -12.72 -47.73 -25.07
CA ASP A 1025 -13.14 -48.28 -26.37
C ASP A 1025 -13.05 -47.23 -27.50
N ASP A 1026 -13.20 -47.68 -28.75
CA ASP A 1026 -13.13 -46.80 -29.93
C ASP A 1026 -14.24 -45.73 -29.96
N SER A 1027 -15.28 -45.88 -29.14
CA SER A 1027 -16.32 -44.85 -28.97
C SER A 1027 -15.94 -43.80 -27.91
N GLY A 1028 -14.75 -43.89 -27.33
CA GLY A 1028 -14.27 -43.01 -26.28
C GLY A 1028 -14.81 -43.34 -24.90
N LYS A 1029 -15.52 -44.46 -24.71
CA LYS A 1029 -16.12 -44.83 -23.44
C LYS A 1029 -15.17 -45.68 -22.62
N LEU A 1030 -15.02 -45.32 -21.35
CA LEU A 1030 -14.18 -46.06 -20.41
C LEU A 1030 -14.90 -47.34 -19.96
N ARG A 1031 -14.15 -48.45 -19.96
CA ARG A 1031 -14.61 -49.78 -19.61
C ARG A 1031 -13.74 -50.40 -18.53
N PHE A 1032 -14.38 -51.19 -17.66
CA PHE A 1032 -13.71 -52.08 -16.72
C PHE A 1032 -14.16 -53.51 -16.96
N GLY A 1033 -13.26 -54.35 -17.47
CA GLY A 1033 -13.48 -55.75 -17.79
C GLY A 1033 -12.83 -56.68 -16.78
N VAL A 1034 -13.54 -57.72 -16.36
CA VAL A 1034 -13.04 -58.82 -15.52
C VAL A 1034 -13.45 -60.15 -16.14
N ASP A 1035 -12.49 -61.04 -16.31
CA ASP A 1035 -12.68 -62.42 -16.74
C ASP A 1035 -12.30 -63.40 -15.62
N ASN A 1036 -13.33 -63.96 -14.98
CA ASN A 1036 -13.23 -64.97 -13.91
C ASN A 1036 -13.84 -66.32 -14.35
N GLY A 1037 -13.75 -66.64 -15.65
CA GLY A 1037 -14.46 -67.76 -16.28
C GLY A 1037 -15.77 -67.37 -16.96
N SER A 1038 -16.12 -66.08 -16.92
CA SER A 1038 -17.18 -65.43 -17.70
C SER A 1038 -16.87 -63.94 -17.78
N LYS A 1039 -16.92 -63.36 -18.99
CA LYS A 1039 -16.54 -61.96 -19.24
C LYS A 1039 -17.62 -61.00 -18.72
N ASN A 1040 -17.26 -60.20 -17.73
CA ASN A 1040 -18.11 -59.15 -17.17
C ASN A 1040 -17.49 -57.79 -17.45
N THR A 1041 -18.29 -56.82 -17.90
CA THR A 1041 -17.78 -55.49 -18.27
C THR A 1041 -18.71 -54.38 -17.82
N LEU A 1042 -18.16 -53.40 -17.10
CA LEU A 1042 -18.80 -52.12 -16.85
C LEU A 1042 -18.38 -51.12 -17.92
N VAL A 1043 -19.33 -50.30 -18.38
CA VAL A 1043 -19.13 -49.29 -19.42
C VAL A 1043 -19.68 -47.97 -18.92
N SER A 1044 -18.87 -46.93 -18.97
CA SER A 1044 -19.29 -45.57 -18.67
C SER A 1044 -20.31 -45.04 -19.68
N THR A 1045 -21.12 -44.06 -19.25
CA THR A 1045 -22.13 -43.44 -20.12
C THR A 1045 -21.52 -42.36 -21.02
N SER A 1046 -20.55 -41.61 -20.49
CA SER A 1046 -19.85 -40.50 -21.14
C SER A 1046 -18.56 -40.95 -21.81
N THR A 1047 -18.03 -40.10 -22.68
CA THR A 1047 -16.73 -40.29 -23.35
C THR A 1047 -15.61 -39.55 -22.60
N TYR A 1048 -14.38 -40.06 -22.69
CA TYR A 1048 -13.21 -39.59 -21.93
C TYR A 1048 -11.92 -39.57 -22.78
N ASN A 1049 -12.07 -39.47 -24.11
CA ASN A 1049 -10.99 -39.28 -25.07
C ASN A 1049 -10.89 -37.80 -25.51
N ASP A 1050 -11.06 -36.87 -24.58
CA ASP A 1050 -11.17 -35.43 -24.82
C ASP A 1050 -9.84 -34.68 -24.63
N ASP A 1051 -8.72 -35.41 -24.53
CA ASP A 1051 -7.40 -34.88 -24.18
C ASP A 1051 -7.36 -34.13 -22.84
N SER A 1052 -8.27 -34.42 -21.91
CA SER A 1052 -8.22 -33.94 -20.52
C SER A 1052 -7.74 -35.03 -19.55
N TRP A 1053 -7.26 -34.61 -18.38
CA TRP A 1053 -6.82 -35.54 -17.33
C TRP A 1053 -8.03 -36.07 -16.55
N HIS A 1054 -8.14 -37.40 -16.49
CA HIS A 1054 -9.19 -38.11 -15.76
C HIS A 1054 -8.61 -39.11 -14.76
N LEU A 1055 -9.28 -39.29 -13.63
CA LEU A 1055 -8.99 -40.35 -12.68
C LEU A 1055 -9.96 -41.51 -12.88
N ALA A 1056 -9.43 -42.66 -13.33
CA ALA A 1056 -10.18 -43.91 -13.37
C ALA A 1056 -9.87 -44.75 -12.14
N VAL A 1057 -10.91 -45.19 -11.42
CA VAL A 1057 -10.78 -46.16 -10.32
C VAL A 1057 -11.73 -47.32 -10.56
N ALA A 1058 -11.19 -48.54 -10.56
CA ALA A 1058 -11.99 -49.76 -10.69
C ALA A 1058 -11.72 -50.71 -9.52
N SER A 1059 -12.78 -51.30 -8.99
CA SER A 1059 -12.68 -52.26 -7.90
C SER A 1059 -13.49 -53.52 -8.19
N LEU A 1060 -12.93 -54.67 -7.84
CA LEU A 1060 -13.61 -55.95 -7.75
C LEU A 1060 -13.57 -56.43 -6.31
N SER A 1061 -14.69 -56.88 -5.77
CA SER A 1061 -14.80 -57.46 -4.44
C SER A 1061 -15.96 -58.47 -4.41
N PRO A 1062 -16.19 -59.20 -3.30
CA PRO A 1062 -17.38 -60.03 -3.16
C PRO A 1062 -18.71 -59.25 -3.31
N ALA A 1063 -18.69 -57.93 -3.11
CA ALA A 1063 -19.85 -57.05 -3.32
C ALA A 1063 -20.10 -56.71 -4.80
N GLY A 1064 -19.21 -57.10 -5.72
CA GLY A 1064 -19.34 -56.88 -7.16
C GLY A 1064 -18.30 -55.91 -7.74
N MET A 1065 -18.48 -55.59 -9.03
CA MET A 1065 -17.63 -54.65 -9.77
C MET A 1065 -18.15 -53.22 -9.62
N LYS A 1066 -17.23 -52.26 -9.48
CA LYS A 1066 -17.54 -50.83 -9.49
C LYS A 1066 -16.53 -50.06 -10.33
N LEU A 1067 -17.01 -49.07 -11.09
CA LEU A 1067 -16.19 -48.16 -11.89
C LEU A 1067 -16.53 -46.71 -11.54
N TYR A 1068 -15.51 -45.98 -11.08
CA TYR A 1068 -15.56 -44.58 -10.73
C TYR A 1068 -14.69 -43.77 -11.69
N ILE A 1069 -15.19 -42.60 -12.09
CA ILE A 1069 -14.46 -41.66 -12.92
C ILE A 1069 -14.60 -40.28 -12.30
N ASP A 1070 -13.47 -39.62 -12.05
CA ASP A 1070 -13.36 -38.30 -11.42
C ASP A 1070 -14.14 -38.23 -10.09
N GLY A 1071 -13.99 -39.29 -9.29
CA GLY A 1071 -14.63 -39.43 -7.97
C GLY A 1071 -16.12 -39.76 -8.01
N GLN A 1072 -16.73 -39.91 -9.18
CA GLN A 1072 -18.16 -40.22 -9.33
C GLN A 1072 -18.37 -41.68 -9.75
N LEU A 1073 -19.27 -42.40 -9.05
CA LEU A 1073 -19.65 -43.77 -9.45
C LEU A 1073 -20.41 -43.70 -10.77
N LYS A 1074 -19.83 -44.28 -11.83
CA LYS A 1074 -20.46 -44.28 -13.16
C LYS A 1074 -21.28 -45.55 -13.40
N LYS A 1075 -20.89 -46.67 -12.79
CA LYS A 1075 -21.65 -47.94 -12.87
C LYS A 1075 -21.24 -48.94 -11.78
N GLY A 1076 -22.19 -49.74 -11.32
CA GLY A 1076 -21.95 -50.87 -10.40
C GLY A 1076 -23.06 -51.91 -10.47
N PHE A 1077 -22.77 -53.15 -10.09
CA PHE A 1077 -23.76 -54.22 -9.87
C PHE A 1077 -23.60 -54.71 -8.42
N ASP A 1078 -24.67 -54.63 -7.62
CA ASP A 1078 -24.71 -55.22 -6.27
C ASP A 1078 -25.37 -56.61 -6.33
N HIS A 1079 -24.67 -57.65 -5.89
CA HIS A 1079 -25.30 -58.95 -5.64
C HIS A 1079 -25.91 -58.97 -4.23
N SER A 1080 -27.22 -58.80 -4.13
CA SER A 1080 -27.98 -59.00 -2.89
C SER A 1080 -28.89 -60.23 -3.00
N TYR A 1081 -28.39 -61.42 -2.67
CA TYR A 1081 -29.24 -62.50 -2.14
C TYR A 1081 -28.43 -63.44 -1.21
N GLN A 1082 -29.07 -63.81 -0.09
CA GLN A 1082 -28.66 -64.84 0.86
C GLN A 1082 -28.38 -66.18 0.14
N TRP A 1083 -27.35 -66.94 0.56
CA TRP A 1083 -27.36 -68.37 0.94
C TRP A 1083 -25.93 -68.96 1.10
N LEU A 1084 -25.76 -69.70 2.19
CA LEU A 1084 -24.86 -70.81 2.56
C LEU A 1084 -23.63 -71.23 1.70
N ILE A 1085 -22.55 -71.50 2.46
CA ILE A 1085 -21.28 -72.20 2.16
C ILE A 1085 -21.45 -73.48 1.31
N HIS A 1086 -20.56 -73.71 0.32
CA HIS A 1086 -19.72 -74.93 0.15
C HIS A 1086 -18.63 -74.80 -0.94
N TYR A 1087 -17.47 -75.40 -0.61
CA TYR A 1087 -16.15 -75.43 -1.26
C TYR A 1087 -16.07 -76.12 -2.63
N ARG A 1088 -15.03 -75.81 -3.46
CA ARG A 1088 -13.87 -76.70 -3.77
C ARG A 1088 -12.84 -76.06 -4.72
N ILE A 1089 -11.57 -76.28 -4.40
CA ILE A 1089 -10.39 -76.20 -5.30
C ILE A 1089 -10.46 -77.36 -6.31
N LEU A 1090 -10.10 -77.14 -7.58
CA LEU A 1090 -9.15 -77.96 -8.37
C LEU A 1090 -9.06 -77.54 -9.86
N GLU A 1091 -7.80 -77.42 -10.27
CA GLU A 1091 -7.19 -77.82 -11.56
C GLU A 1091 -7.42 -77.00 -12.84
N SER A 1092 -6.30 -76.37 -13.24
CA SER A 1092 -5.69 -76.33 -14.58
C SER A 1092 -6.61 -76.33 -15.80
N ARG A 1093 -6.50 -75.29 -16.63
CA ARG A 1093 -5.81 -75.42 -17.93
C ARG A 1093 -5.60 -74.09 -18.61
N ASP A 1094 -4.46 -74.03 -19.29
CA ASP A 1094 -4.01 -73.04 -20.25
C ASP A 1094 -5.12 -72.61 -21.22
N TRP A 1095 -5.08 -71.35 -21.66
CA TRP A 1095 -5.53 -71.04 -23.01
C TRP A 1095 -4.49 -71.64 -23.96
N SER A 1096 -4.84 -72.50 -24.89
CA SER A 1096 -5.92 -72.34 -25.87
C SER A 1096 -7.08 -73.32 -25.68
N SER A 1097 -7.11 -73.93 -24.50
CA SER A 1097 -7.83 -75.14 -24.18
C SER A 1097 -7.18 -75.72 -22.94
#